data_AF-A0A2G2ZU47-F1
#
_entry.id   AF-A0A2G2ZU47-F1
#
_cell.length_a   1.000
_cell.length_b   1.000
_cell.length_c   1.000
_cell.angle_alpha   90.00
_cell.angle_beta   90.00
_cell.angle_gamma   90.00
#
_symmetry.space_group_name_H-M   'P 1'
#
loop_
_entity.id
_entity.type
_entity.pdbx_description
1 polymer ?
#
loop_
_entity_poly.entity_id
_entity_poly.type
_entity_poly.pdbx_seq_one_letter_code
_entity_poly.pdbx_strand_id
1 'polypeptide(L)'
;MVQNDIDDAIDQIGIIKSGGDLSSVEVDHIEELELELRFLRTFIKYKNVLLPDFLVKITRTAQQIVKKLDFGRIPDECRTNVNVERLVSQLQEFVEGNTSSMCNFELDDSDPTKYMDYLNKNLNDSLRHLFGVSNPYRKKEMKILKKQLTFIQKKMRFLRYLYDTEINGYVGHEKLKGLRTQIQLMDENMGHFYLSLWYGGDQTLVSCSLCLIVLVELELKKIFLGELKASKFTQSKTFREKKLPKGFSHHLHSLLRHLKNFSSARNIDVAVEFLLVFLGDVPNHAINGKRLNEVLAKIGVVVGDILCVIKEDAIKIDDAMIQILEKIEDLKEDAEERYKSLKYSPSSEFPTIGGLNFLDSFLRKLNDMLRSESSLDLIMKPYIGILDEDLSYLTSVFREVAKVQHQHEEILKDLQRRTVRLAYEAEVSIDSIVVQYNALSHYFFSLPAIIKESKQILAKVKEMSFQNLPLKPFSEVEPSKHLPTHRSNPVNDEEIVGFENESEKIIQYLIRGTNEIDVVPVVGMGGQGKTTIAKKVYNNGSIVRHFDVRAWCIISQSYNRRDLLQEIFSQVTGKEDKGDKEDILADKLKKSLTGKRYLIVLDDMWDGKAWDDLRFSFPDVGNRSRIVITTRLEEVAKQVKHHIDPYSLPFLTSDESLKLLQKKVFQQESCPPSLQDVSKAVAERCKGLPLVIVLVAGIIKRNKMEASWWHEVKNSLVSYNGESEGYSLSTMQLSYDNLPDHLRPCLLYMGMFPEDARIPLSELISLWIAECFVQNIESRRLEETAEGYLNDLISSNVVMVSGRRYNGKVKYCQVHDVVLHFCLNKSREEKFMLAVKGNPNRFQSSRWKDRRVGFNFSTDELFSLGSKTFRRRLRSVIMTHEGNSCDRKSFSQVSDMRLVKVMDLNCPRDAQIWLDIFRPLIHLKYLAVHSIANYDWVLNLPHLETLIVRKIAKGSPLPTNFWKMEKLRHVETPEGIVDQYKDRKGMFDESSKLENLRIFRYVFIKEADNLDLLLRKCPNLQQLGISFMKAPTDDSTSGEDDYAKPFRINMESHTHLQSLSLFFPGSPVLGLQLPSNLKKLVLSRVPVHRAVSFIVGLPVLEYLQLMNYHGWNKSKEWCIPPDITFHKLKWLKLVNLRTTTWDASEESFPQLETLVLNDCYKLKEIPGSFADIPTLKQVKLIGSWADSLKASAVRIKEDIIENEGNDRIEIITKGMWAARKHP
;
A
#
# COMPACT_ATOMS: atom_id res chain seq x y z
N MET A 1 -52.76 27.06 29.38
CA MET A 1 -53.28 25.94 30.20
C MET A 1 -53.00 24.60 29.54
N VAL A 2 -53.56 24.31 28.35
CA VAL A 2 -53.37 23.02 27.64
C VAL A 2 -51.90 22.54 27.54
N GLN A 3 -50.95 23.45 27.27
CA GLN A 3 -49.54 23.09 27.19
C GLN A 3 -48.95 22.62 28.54
N ASN A 4 -49.31 23.27 29.65
CA ASN A 4 -48.81 22.92 30.97
C ASN A 4 -49.38 21.56 31.41
N ASP A 5 -50.66 21.32 31.12
CA ASP A 5 -51.30 20.05 31.45
C ASP A 5 -50.73 18.88 30.60
N ILE A 6 -50.30 19.15 29.35
CA ILE A 6 -49.54 18.18 28.54
C ILE A 6 -48.13 17.94 29.09
N ASP A 7 -47.42 19.00 29.51
CA ASP A 7 -46.10 18.87 30.13
C ASP A 7 -46.16 18.04 31.43
N ASP A 8 -47.14 18.33 32.30
CA ASP A 8 -47.39 17.55 33.52
C ASP A 8 -47.71 16.08 33.20
N ALA A 9 -48.53 15.82 32.17
CA ALA A 9 -48.85 14.47 31.73
C ALA A 9 -47.61 13.71 31.21
N ILE A 10 -46.75 14.36 30.43
CA ILE A 10 -45.49 13.77 29.94
C ILE A 10 -44.54 13.44 31.10
N ASP A 11 -44.44 14.32 32.09
CA ASP A 11 -43.55 14.12 33.24
C ASP A 11 -44.06 12.97 34.13
N GLN A 12 -45.37 12.88 34.36
CA GLN A 12 -45.99 11.75 35.08
C GLN A 12 -45.83 10.42 34.33
N ILE A 13 -46.01 10.41 32.99
CA ILE A 13 -45.72 9.24 32.16
C ILE A 13 -44.24 8.82 32.32
N GLY A 14 -43.32 9.79 32.35
CA GLY A 14 -41.91 9.54 32.60
C GLY A 14 -41.62 8.88 33.95
N ILE A 15 -42.32 9.28 35.00
CA ILE A 15 -42.22 8.68 36.35
C ILE A 15 -42.75 7.25 36.33
N ILE A 16 -43.90 7.01 35.70
CA ILE A 16 -44.50 5.68 35.61
C ILE A 16 -43.60 4.69 34.85
N LYS A 17 -42.95 5.13 33.76
CA LYS A 17 -41.97 4.31 33.01
C LYS A 17 -40.76 3.91 33.86
N SER A 18 -40.43 4.66 34.92
CA SER A 18 -39.33 4.35 35.83
C SER A 18 -39.73 3.41 36.99
N GLY A 19 -41.03 3.15 37.18
CA GLY A 19 -41.59 2.34 38.27
C GLY A 19 -41.54 0.81 38.09
N GLY A 20 -41.21 0.31 36.88
CA GLY A 20 -40.74 -1.07 36.67
C GLY A 20 -41.77 -2.19 36.49
N ASP A 21 -43.08 -1.97 36.69
CA ASP A 21 -44.09 -3.05 36.75
C ASP A 21 -45.11 -3.05 35.58
N LEU A 22 -44.66 -2.66 34.37
CA LEU A 22 -45.51 -2.61 33.16
C LEU A 22 -45.19 -3.74 32.17
N SER A 23 -46.22 -4.32 31.53
CA SER A 23 -46.03 -5.29 30.46
C SER A 23 -45.48 -4.65 29.19
N SER A 24 -44.76 -5.41 28.34
CA SER A 24 -44.17 -4.89 27.10
C SER A 24 -45.18 -4.18 26.17
N VAL A 25 -46.42 -4.66 26.12
CA VAL A 25 -47.48 -4.06 25.31
C VAL A 25 -47.96 -2.74 25.91
N GLU A 26 -48.02 -2.61 27.24
CA GLU A 26 -48.37 -1.35 27.90
C GLU A 26 -47.26 -0.32 27.76
N VAL A 27 -45.99 -0.75 27.82
CA VAL A 27 -44.84 0.13 27.57
C VAL A 27 -44.92 0.72 26.16
N ASP A 28 -45.13 -0.10 25.12
CA ASP A 28 -45.21 0.39 23.74
C ASP A 28 -46.35 1.41 23.53
N HIS A 29 -47.55 1.16 24.12
CA HIS A 29 -48.67 2.10 24.04
C HIS A 29 -48.39 3.40 24.82
N ILE A 30 -47.72 3.32 25.97
CA ILE A 30 -47.32 4.48 26.77
C ILE A 30 -46.24 5.28 26.03
N GLU A 31 -45.28 4.63 25.38
CA GLU A 31 -44.27 5.30 24.57
C GLU A 31 -44.89 6.01 23.36
N GLU A 32 -45.84 5.35 22.68
CA GLU A 32 -46.59 5.94 21.57
C GLU A 32 -47.39 7.18 22.02
N LEU A 33 -48.07 7.08 23.17
CA LEU A 33 -48.84 8.19 23.75
C LEU A 33 -47.94 9.34 24.22
N GLU A 34 -46.83 9.05 24.92
CA GLU A 34 -45.84 10.05 25.34
C GLU A 34 -45.31 10.82 24.12
N LEU A 35 -45.05 10.09 23.04
CA LEU A 35 -44.54 10.64 21.81
C LEU A 35 -45.59 11.51 21.11
N GLU A 36 -46.83 11.03 20.97
CA GLU A 36 -47.96 11.80 20.43
C GLU A 36 -48.23 13.09 21.23
N LEU A 37 -48.14 13.04 22.56
CA LEU A 37 -48.27 14.19 23.45
C LEU A 37 -47.12 15.19 23.28
N ARG A 38 -45.86 14.73 23.18
CA ARG A 38 -44.69 15.59 22.91
C ARG A 38 -44.80 16.31 21.55
N PHE A 39 -45.30 15.61 20.53
CA PHE A 39 -45.58 16.22 19.24
C PHE A 39 -46.73 17.23 19.35
N LEU A 40 -47.86 16.87 19.96
CA LEU A 40 -49.00 17.76 20.15
C LEU A 40 -48.62 19.04 20.91
N ARG A 41 -47.80 18.93 21.96
CA ARG A 41 -47.19 20.06 22.69
C ARG A 41 -46.48 21.03 21.76
N THR A 42 -45.70 20.49 20.83
CA THR A 42 -44.96 21.29 19.84
C THR A 42 -45.94 22.06 18.94
N PHE A 43 -47.03 21.44 18.49
CA PHE A 43 -47.96 22.06 17.54
C PHE A 43 -48.96 23.05 18.13
N ILE A 44 -49.38 22.87 19.39
CA ILE A 44 -50.22 23.86 20.09
C ILE A 44 -49.55 25.24 20.07
N LYS A 45 -48.21 25.28 20.06
CA LYS A 45 -47.42 26.52 20.01
C LYS A 45 -47.31 27.14 18.62
N TYR A 46 -47.30 26.36 17.55
CA TYR A 46 -47.19 26.84 16.17
C TYR A 46 -48.55 26.99 15.45
N LYS A 47 -49.66 26.89 16.19
CA LYS A 47 -51.04 26.86 15.67
C LYS A 47 -51.34 27.94 14.61
N ASN A 48 -50.72 29.11 14.74
CA ASN A 48 -50.98 30.28 13.90
C ASN A 48 -50.25 30.29 12.55
N VAL A 49 -49.27 29.39 12.38
CA VAL A 49 -48.38 29.33 11.20
C VAL A 49 -48.72 28.11 10.33
N LEU A 50 -49.62 27.23 10.78
CA LEU A 50 -49.93 25.97 10.13
C LEU A 50 -51.01 26.13 9.04
N LEU A 51 -50.79 25.51 7.87
CA LEU A 51 -51.79 25.50 6.80
C LEU A 51 -53.07 24.78 7.26
N PRO A 52 -54.25 25.19 6.75
CA PRO A 52 -55.55 24.62 7.13
C PRO A 52 -55.61 23.08 7.08
N ASP A 53 -54.99 22.47 6.06
CA ASP A 53 -54.95 21.01 5.88
C ASP A 53 -54.25 20.27 7.02
N PHE A 54 -53.28 20.92 7.68
CA PHE A 54 -52.59 20.34 8.82
C PHE A 54 -53.34 20.54 10.14
N LEU A 55 -54.10 21.63 10.28
CA LEU A 55 -54.99 21.83 11.43
C LEU A 55 -56.06 20.74 11.51
N VAL A 56 -56.57 20.29 10.36
CA VAL A 56 -57.51 19.15 10.29
C VAL A 56 -56.84 17.86 10.77
N LYS A 57 -55.60 17.59 10.35
CA LYS A 57 -54.84 16.41 10.78
C LYS A 57 -54.52 16.43 12.27
N ILE A 58 -54.08 17.58 12.80
CA ILE A 58 -53.79 17.77 14.22
C ILE A 58 -55.06 17.59 15.05
N THR A 59 -56.19 18.16 14.62
CA THR A 59 -57.49 17.96 15.28
C THR A 59 -57.88 16.49 15.29
N ARG A 60 -57.66 15.76 14.19
CA ARG A 60 -57.91 14.32 14.11
C ARG A 60 -56.99 13.51 15.03
N THR A 61 -55.72 13.88 15.15
CA THR A 61 -54.77 13.23 16.06
C THR A 61 -55.08 13.57 17.52
N ALA A 62 -55.45 14.80 17.85
CA ALA A 62 -55.96 15.16 19.17
C ALA A 62 -57.21 14.34 19.53
N GLN A 63 -58.15 14.17 18.59
CA GLN A 63 -59.30 13.27 18.76
C GLN A 63 -58.90 11.80 18.93
N GLN A 64 -57.83 11.33 18.27
CA GLN A 64 -57.30 9.98 18.47
C GLN A 64 -56.66 9.83 19.86
N ILE A 65 -55.92 10.82 20.33
CA ILE A 65 -55.33 10.85 21.68
C ILE A 65 -56.45 10.84 22.73
N VAL A 66 -57.48 11.68 22.56
CA VAL A 66 -58.68 11.68 23.42
C VAL A 66 -59.33 10.30 23.43
N LYS A 67 -59.55 9.68 22.26
CA LYS A 67 -60.09 8.30 22.18
C LYS A 67 -59.19 7.26 22.84
N LYS A 68 -57.87 7.36 22.69
CA LYS A 68 -56.89 6.47 23.35
C LYS A 68 -56.98 6.63 24.88
N LEU A 69 -57.20 7.84 25.38
CA LEU A 69 -57.40 8.16 26.80
C LEU A 69 -58.78 7.69 27.34
N ASP A 70 -59.80 7.66 26.49
CA ASP A 70 -61.19 7.33 26.85
C ASP A 70 -61.47 5.81 26.86
N PHE A 71 -60.90 5.06 25.90
CA PHE A 71 -61.22 3.63 25.66
C PHE A 71 -60.52 2.61 26.58
N GLY A 72 -60.03 3.01 27.76
CA GLY A 72 -59.43 2.07 28.73
C GLY A 72 -58.15 1.37 28.26
N ARG A 73 -57.50 1.90 27.20
CA ARG A 73 -56.21 1.39 26.68
C ARG A 73 -54.99 1.85 27.49
N ILE A 74 -55.21 2.66 28.50
CA ILE A 74 -54.19 3.18 29.41
C ILE A 74 -54.40 2.47 30.76
N PRO A 75 -53.34 1.91 31.39
CA PRO A 75 -53.46 1.24 32.69
C PRO A 75 -54.13 2.14 33.74
N ASP A 76 -54.95 1.57 34.63
CA ASP A 76 -55.72 2.33 35.64
C ASP A 76 -54.80 3.17 36.56
N GLU A 77 -53.55 2.73 36.76
CA GLU A 77 -52.49 3.41 37.50
C GLU A 77 -51.99 4.70 36.80
N CYS A 78 -52.02 4.74 35.47
CA CYS A 78 -51.76 5.98 34.71
C CYS A 78 -52.95 6.94 34.78
N ARG A 79 -54.18 6.40 34.83
CA ARG A 79 -55.43 7.17 34.87
C ARG A 79 -55.64 7.92 36.19
N THR A 80 -55.09 7.39 37.28
CA THR A 80 -55.18 7.98 38.62
C THR A 80 -54.09 9.01 38.92
N ASN A 81 -52.90 8.89 38.29
CA ASN A 81 -51.76 9.80 38.52
C ASN A 81 -51.69 10.97 37.51
N VAL A 82 -52.07 10.74 36.26
CA VAL A 82 -52.30 11.82 35.29
C VAL A 82 -53.74 12.27 35.53
N ASN A 83 -54.01 13.57 35.70
CA ASN A 83 -55.39 14.07 35.76
C ASN A 83 -56.01 13.99 34.35
N VAL A 84 -56.26 12.76 33.89
CA VAL A 84 -56.65 12.43 32.52
C VAL A 84 -57.97 13.10 32.18
N GLU A 85 -58.90 13.19 33.13
CA GLU A 85 -60.16 13.91 32.95
C GLU A 85 -59.91 15.39 32.61
N ARG A 86 -59.06 16.09 33.37
CA ARG A 86 -58.72 17.48 33.08
C ARG A 86 -57.97 17.64 31.75
N LEU A 87 -57.04 16.74 31.43
CA LEU A 87 -56.32 16.75 30.16
C LEU A 87 -57.26 16.48 28.97
N VAL A 88 -58.17 15.53 29.11
CA VAL A 88 -59.20 15.21 28.11
C VAL A 88 -60.13 16.40 27.92
N SER A 89 -60.62 17.03 29.00
CA SER A 89 -61.47 18.24 28.89
C SER A 89 -60.73 19.38 28.19
N GLN A 90 -59.46 19.62 28.49
CA GLN A 90 -58.69 20.68 27.83
C GLN A 90 -58.33 20.35 26.37
N LEU A 91 -58.10 19.08 26.05
CA LEU A 91 -57.93 18.63 24.67
C LEU A 91 -59.23 18.68 23.88
N GLN A 92 -60.37 18.39 24.52
CA GLN A 92 -61.71 18.56 23.95
C GLN A 92 -62.01 20.04 23.71
N GLU A 93 -61.74 20.91 24.68
CA GLU A 93 -61.84 22.37 24.53
C GLU A 93 -60.94 22.88 23.39
N PHE A 94 -59.72 22.33 23.25
CA PHE A 94 -58.84 22.63 22.11
C PHE A 94 -59.41 22.14 20.77
N VAL A 95 -60.10 20.99 20.74
CA VAL A 95 -60.77 20.45 19.54
C VAL A 95 -62.02 21.26 19.18
N GLU A 96 -62.83 21.65 20.17
CA GLU A 96 -64.10 22.39 20.00
C GLU A 96 -63.85 23.87 19.66
N GLY A 97 -62.86 24.50 20.32
CA GLY A 97 -62.43 25.88 20.07
C GLY A 97 -61.83 26.11 18.68
N ASN A 98 -61.54 25.06 17.91
CA ASN A 98 -61.06 25.17 16.53
C ASN A 98 -62.15 25.47 15.48
N THR A 99 -63.41 25.64 15.89
CA THR A 99 -64.49 26.08 14.99
C THR A 99 -64.71 27.60 14.95
N SER A 100 -64.10 28.39 15.85
CA SER A 100 -64.17 29.85 15.75
C SER A 100 -62.98 30.59 16.41
N SER A 101 -62.31 31.42 15.60
CA SER A 101 -61.20 32.36 15.90
C SER A 101 -59.76 31.82 15.99
N MET A 102 -58.86 32.42 15.18
CA MET A 102 -57.41 32.27 15.29
C MET A 102 -56.93 32.96 16.58
N CYS A 103 -56.45 32.20 17.57
CA CYS A 103 -55.81 32.79 18.74
C CYS A 103 -54.42 33.32 18.36
N ASN A 104 -54.26 34.64 18.20
CA ASN A 104 -52.94 35.26 18.12
C ASN A 104 -52.13 34.95 19.39
N PHE A 105 -51.12 34.12 19.24
CA PHE A 105 -50.11 33.84 20.26
C PHE A 105 -48.89 34.69 19.87
N GLU A 106 -48.85 35.93 20.34
CA GLU A 106 -47.64 36.75 20.26
C GLU A 106 -46.71 36.29 21.40
N LEU A 107 -45.64 35.58 21.04
CA LEU A 107 -44.48 35.46 21.92
C LEU A 107 -43.90 36.86 22.07
N ASP A 108 -43.63 37.28 23.30
CA ASP A 108 -43.01 38.57 23.63
C ASP A 108 -41.74 38.77 22.80
N ASP A 109 -41.79 39.71 21.86
CA ASP A 109 -40.80 40.00 20.81
C ASP A 109 -39.43 40.45 21.38
N SER A 110 -39.29 40.55 22.69
CA SER A 110 -38.16 41.17 23.37
C SER A 110 -36.89 40.30 23.47
N ASP A 111 -36.98 38.95 23.49
CA ASP A 111 -35.83 38.05 23.76
C ASP A 111 -35.73 36.80 22.82
N PRO A 112 -34.77 36.78 21.87
CA PRO A 112 -34.55 35.66 20.94
C PRO A 112 -34.06 34.36 21.59
N THR A 113 -33.55 34.42 22.82
CA THR A 113 -33.01 33.23 23.50
C THR A 113 -34.10 32.22 23.81
N LYS A 114 -35.31 32.70 24.15
CA LYS A 114 -36.49 31.85 24.35
C LYS A 114 -36.80 31.02 23.10
N TYR A 115 -36.78 31.61 21.91
CA TYR A 115 -37.00 30.90 20.65
C TYR A 115 -35.96 29.79 20.42
N MET A 116 -34.67 30.08 20.64
CA MET A 116 -33.59 29.10 20.51
C MET A 116 -33.70 27.94 21.51
N ASP A 117 -34.25 28.18 22.70
CA ASP A 117 -34.45 27.18 23.74
C ASP A 117 -35.53 26.19 23.38
N TYR A 118 -36.65 26.71 22.90
CA TYR A 118 -37.74 25.90 22.40
C TYR A 118 -37.31 25.08 21.16
N LEU A 119 -36.58 25.69 20.22
CA LEU A 119 -35.98 24.99 19.08
C LEU A 119 -35.11 23.80 19.50
N ASN A 120 -34.25 24.00 20.49
CA ASN A 120 -33.37 22.95 21.01
C ASN A 120 -34.17 21.86 21.75
N LYS A 121 -35.25 22.21 22.45
CA LYS A 121 -36.20 21.24 23.08
C LYS A 121 -36.89 20.39 21.99
N ASN A 122 -37.43 21.03 20.95
CA ASN A 122 -38.13 20.35 19.85
C ASN A 122 -37.19 19.46 19.01
N LEU A 123 -35.94 19.88 18.79
CA LEU A 123 -34.91 19.07 18.13
C LEU A 123 -34.59 17.80 18.93
N ASN A 124 -34.56 17.90 20.27
CA ASN A 124 -34.35 16.74 21.13
C ASN A 124 -35.50 15.74 21.03
N ASP A 125 -36.75 16.21 21.09
CA ASP A 125 -37.93 15.35 20.99
C ASP A 125 -37.99 14.64 19.62
N SER A 126 -37.61 15.34 18.54
CA SER A 126 -37.54 14.76 17.19
C SER A 126 -36.42 13.75 17.00
N LEU A 127 -35.26 13.99 17.60
CA LEU A 127 -34.18 13.00 17.65
C LEU A 127 -34.66 11.74 18.38
N ARG A 128 -35.35 11.88 19.52
CA ARG A 128 -35.95 10.74 20.27
C ARG A 128 -36.94 9.95 19.41
N HIS A 129 -37.83 10.61 18.67
CA HIS A 129 -38.73 9.92 17.73
C HIS A 129 -37.96 9.10 16.67
N LEU A 130 -36.93 9.68 16.07
CA LEU A 130 -36.09 8.97 15.10
C LEU A 130 -35.32 7.79 15.73
N PHE A 131 -35.06 7.81 17.04
CA PHE A 131 -34.46 6.70 17.77
C PHE A 131 -35.46 5.57 18.09
N GLY A 132 -36.74 5.88 18.30
CA GLY A 132 -37.80 4.90 18.60
C GLY A 132 -38.38 4.18 17.37
N VAL A 133 -38.40 4.80 16.19
CA VAL A 133 -38.99 4.19 14.99
C VAL A 133 -38.07 3.11 14.38
N SER A 134 -38.42 1.85 14.60
CA SER A 134 -37.76 0.68 13.99
C SER A 134 -38.35 0.36 12.61
N ASN A 135 -38.25 1.27 11.64
CA ASN A 135 -38.68 0.98 10.26
C ASN A 135 -37.51 0.40 9.43
N PRO A 136 -37.53 -0.89 9.05
CA PRO A 136 -36.44 -1.54 8.33
C PRO A 136 -36.22 -1.00 6.90
N TYR A 137 -37.24 -0.39 6.28
CA TYR A 137 -37.18 0.07 4.89
C TYR A 137 -36.50 1.45 4.69
N ARG A 138 -36.34 2.27 5.74
CA ARG A 138 -35.75 3.64 5.64
C ARG A 138 -34.46 3.85 6.45
N LYS A 139 -33.76 2.77 6.81
CA LYS A 139 -32.60 2.80 7.75
C LYS A 139 -31.43 3.70 7.29
N LYS A 140 -31.19 3.82 5.98
CA LYS A 140 -30.09 4.64 5.41
C LYS A 140 -30.43 6.14 5.41
N GLU A 141 -31.65 6.50 5.02
CA GLU A 141 -32.15 7.88 5.02
C GLU A 141 -32.27 8.43 6.45
N MET A 142 -32.80 7.63 7.37
CA MET A 142 -32.89 8.00 8.79
C MET A 142 -31.51 8.24 9.42
N LYS A 143 -30.46 7.52 8.97
CA LYS A 143 -29.09 7.75 9.45
C LYS A 143 -28.51 9.08 8.99
N ILE A 144 -28.84 9.50 7.76
CA ILE A 144 -28.43 10.80 7.20
C ILE A 144 -29.15 11.93 7.94
N LEU A 145 -30.48 11.82 8.08
CA LEU A 145 -31.32 12.76 8.83
C LEU A 145 -30.87 12.89 10.30
N LYS A 146 -30.54 11.78 10.98
CA LYS A 146 -29.99 11.80 12.35
C LYS A 146 -28.68 12.59 12.44
N LYS A 147 -27.76 12.36 11.50
CA LYS A 147 -26.46 13.06 11.47
C LYS A 147 -26.66 14.56 11.23
N GLN A 148 -27.58 14.93 10.34
CA GLN A 148 -27.93 16.31 10.05
C GLN A 148 -28.60 17.00 11.26
N LEU A 149 -29.61 16.40 11.89
CA LEU A 149 -30.29 16.96 13.06
C LEU A 149 -29.36 17.11 14.27
N THR A 150 -28.48 16.14 14.51
CA THR A 150 -27.48 16.23 15.59
C THR A 150 -26.49 17.38 15.35
N PHE A 151 -26.11 17.61 14.09
CA PHE A 151 -25.23 18.71 13.70
C PHE A 151 -25.91 20.07 13.88
N ILE A 152 -27.18 20.18 13.46
CA ILE A 152 -28.02 21.37 13.63
C ILE A 152 -28.14 21.72 15.11
N GLN A 153 -28.41 20.73 15.96
CA GLN A 153 -28.55 20.94 17.39
C GLN A 153 -27.27 21.47 18.06
N LYS A 154 -26.10 20.91 17.70
CA LYS A 154 -24.81 21.39 18.21
C LYS A 154 -24.55 22.84 17.82
N LYS A 155 -24.90 23.20 16.58
CA LYS A 155 -24.80 24.58 16.08
C LYS A 155 -25.75 25.52 16.83
N MET A 156 -27.00 25.15 17.01
CA MET A 156 -28.00 25.97 17.73
C MET A 156 -27.58 26.29 19.17
N ARG A 157 -27.07 25.31 19.93
CA ARG A 157 -26.57 25.56 21.30
C ARG A 157 -25.40 26.54 21.32
N PHE A 158 -24.54 26.49 20.31
CA PHE A 158 -23.43 27.44 20.16
C PHE A 158 -23.94 28.85 19.82
N LEU A 159 -24.90 28.97 18.89
CA LEU A 159 -25.48 30.25 18.50
C LEU A 159 -26.20 30.94 19.67
N ARG A 160 -26.97 30.16 20.45
CA ARG A 160 -27.59 30.64 21.69
C ARG A 160 -26.56 31.19 22.67
N TYR A 161 -25.49 30.43 22.93
CA TYR A 161 -24.41 30.86 23.82
C TYR A 161 -23.77 32.17 23.32
N LEU A 162 -23.40 32.25 22.04
CA LEU A 162 -22.78 33.43 21.44
C LEU A 162 -23.69 34.66 21.54
N TYR A 163 -24.98 34.49 21.26
CA TYR A 163 -25.97 35.56 21.39
C TYR A 163 -26.05 36.08 22.83
N ASP A 164 -26.25 35.17 23.78
CA ASP A 164 -26.54 35.46 25.19
C ASP A 164 -25.34 36.03 25.96
N THR A 165 -24.12 35.52 25.69
CA THR A 165 -22.92 35.91 26.45
C THR A 165 -22.08 37.00 25.81
N GLU A 166 -22.08 37.11 24.48
CA GLU A 166 -21.07 37.89 23.75
C GLU A 166 -21.67 38.97 22.83
N ILE A 167 -22.94 38.85 22.41
CA ILE A 167 -23.55 39.73 21.40
C ILE A 167 -24.64 40.66 21.99
N ASN A 168 -25.55 40.14 22.82
CA ASN A 168 -26.74 40.85 23.31
C ASN A 168 -26.40 42.12 24.14
N GLY A 169 -25.19 42.19 24.71
CA GLY A 169 -24.73 43.34 25.50
C GLY A 169 -23.78 44.33 24.78
N TYR A 170 -23.32 44.01 23.56
CA TYR A 170 -22.24 44.77 22.88
C TYR A 170 -22.61 45.24 21.46
N VAL A 171 -23.68 44.69 20.87
CA VAL A 171 -24.15 44.99 19.51
C VAL A 171 -25.42 45.83 19.56
N GLY A 172 -25.46 46.92 18.80
CA GLY A 172 -26.61 47.83 18.76
C GLY A 172 -27.89 47.15 18.27
N HIS A 173 -29.04 47.55 18.84
CA HIS A 173 -30.35 46.93 18.63
C HIS A 173 -30.78 46.84 17.14
N GLU A 174 -30.35 47.80 16.30
CA GLU A 174 -30.62 47.77 14.86
C GLU A 174 -29.89 46.64 14.12
N LYS A 175 -28.65 46.32 14.51
CA LYS A 175 -27.85 45.25 13.89
C LYS A 175 -28.34 43.85 14.28
N LEU A 176 -29.04 43.74 15.41
CA LEU A 176 -29.62 42.50 15.91
C LEU A 176 -31.04 42.26 15.38
N LYS A 177 -31.70 43.27 14.81
CA LYS A 177 -33.06 43.16 14.29
C LYS A 177 -33.16 42.16 13.14
N GLY A 178 -32.25 42.22 12.16
CA GLY A 178 -32.21 41.26 11.04
C GLY A 178 -31.98 39.81 11.50
N LEU A 179 -31.02 39.63 12.43
CA LEU A 179 -30.75 38.33 13.03
C LEU A 179 -31.95 37.76 13.80
N ARG A 180 -32.65 38.62 14.55
CA ARG A 180 -33.88 38.24 15.27
C ARG A 180 -34.95 37.75 14.30
N THR A 181 -35.19 38.48 13.20
CA THR A 181 -36.13 38.08 12.16
C THR A 181 -35.74 36.76 11.48
N GLN A 182 -34.45 36.52 11.20
CA GLN A 182 -34.02 35.24 10.62
C GLN A 182 -34.12 34.07 11.61
N ILE A 183 -33.86 34.29 12.90
CA ILE A 183 -34.04 33.27 13.95
C ILE A 183 -35.52 32.92 14.11
N GLN A 184 -36.41 33.90 14.03
CA GLN A 184 -37.86 33.70 14.05
C GLN A 184 -38.35 32.93 12.82
N LEU A 185 -37.90 33.31 11.62
CA LEU A 185 -38.20 32.60 10.38
C LEU A 185 -37.68 31.16 10.40
N MET A 186 -36.52 30.91 11.01
CA MET A 186 -35.97 29.58 11.22
C MET A 186 -36.82 28.76 12.20
N ASP A 187 -37.33 29.36 13.29
CA ASP A 187 -38.23 28.69 14.24
C ASP A 187 -39.54 28.25 13.56
N GLU A 188 -40.16 29.15 12.80
CA GLU A 188 -41.39 28.89 12.04
C GLU A 188 -41.22 27.74 11.03
N ASN A 189 -40.14 27.77 10.24
CA ASN A 189 -39.85 26.73 9.24
C ASN A 189 -39.47 25.37 9.87
N MET A 190 -38.84 25.38 11.06
CA MET A 190 -38.60 24.15 11.81
C MET A 190 -39.90 23.56 12.34
N GLY A 191 -40.88 24.39 12.73
CA GLY A 191 -42.25 23.96 13.04
C GLY A 191 -42.90 23.16 11.90
N HIS A 192 -42.80 23.65 10.66
CA HIS A 192 -43.27 22.95 9.46
C HIS A 192 -42.52 21.64 9.17
N PHE A 193 -41.21 21.62 9.42
CA PHE A 193 -40.41 20.40 9.29
C PHE A 193 -40.82 19.31 10.29
N TYR A 194 -41.08 19.67 11.55
CA TYR A 194 -41.55 18.71 12.57
C TYR A 194 -42.90 18.09 12.21
N LEU A 195 -43.81 18.88 11.63
CA LEU A 195 -45.10 18.43 11.12
C LEU A 195 -44.95 17.41 9.99
N SER A 196 -43.97 17.64 9.11
CA SER A 196 -43.65 16.77 7.99
C SER A 196 -43.04 15.45 8.46
N LEU A 197 -42.20 15.48 9.49
CA LEU A 197 -41.68 14.29 10.17
C LEU A 197 -42.78 13.45 10.83
N TRP A 198 -43.81 14.08 11.40
CA TRP A 198 -44.89 13.37 12.10
C TRP A 198 -45.82 12.60 11.15
N TYR A 199 -46.13 13.17 9.97
CA TYR A 199 -47.05 12.54 8.99
C TYR A 199 -46.34 11.91 7.77
N GLY A 200 -45.01 11.76 7.81
CA GLY A 200 -44.24 11.07 6.77
C GLY A 200 -44.09 11.83 5.44
N GLY A 201 -44.15 13.16 5.46
CA GLY A 201 -44.12 14.06 4.30
C GLY A 201 -42.75 14.31 3.64
N ASP A 202 -42.80 15.10 2.57
CA ASP A 202 -41.81 15.30 1.49
C ASP A 202 -40.38 15.73 1.91
N GLN A 203 -39.34 15.19 1.24
CA GLN A 203 -37.90 15.43 1.54
C GLN A 203 -37.44 16.87 1.18
N THR A 204 -38.24 17.61 0.43
CA THR A 204 -37.98 18.99 0.00
C THR A 204 -37.86 19.97 1.18
N LEU A 205 -38.62 19.79 2.25
CA LEU A 205 -38.57 20.64 3.46
C LEU A 205 -37.27 20.50 4.27
N VAL A 206 -36.60 19.34 4.24
CA VAL A 206 -35.28 19.14 4.90
C VAL A 206 -34.23 20.08 4.31
N SER A 207 -34.30 20.26 3.00
CA SER A 207 -33.35 21.08 2.23
C SER A 207 -33.54 22.57 2.52
N CYS A 208 -34.80 23.02 2.67
CA CYS A 208 -35.13 24.41 3.01
C CYS A 208 -34.70 24.78 4.44
N SER A 209 -34.92 23.91 5.44
CA SER A 209 -34.46 24.15 6.81
C SER A 209 -32.93 24.17 6.92
N LEU A 210 -32.22 23.33 6.15
CA LEU A 210 -30.75 23.38 6.03
C LEU A 210 -30.26 24.68 5.39
N CYS A 211 -30.96 25.20 4.38
CA CYS A 211 -30.63 26.50 3.76
C CYS A 211 -30.84 27.66 4.73
N LEU A 212 -31.91 27.66 5.52
CA LEU A 212 -32.18 28.70 6.53
C LEU A 212 -31.17 28.67 7.68
N ILE A 213 -30.70 27.48 8.10
CA ILE A 213 -29.62 27.36 9.09
C ILE A 213 -28.29 27.87 8.54
N VAL A 214 -28.02 27.63 7.25
CA VAL A 214 -26.86 28.22 6.57
C VAL A 214 -26.99 29.75 6.50
N LEU A 215 -28.20 30.29 6.27
CA LEU A 215 -28.44 31.74 6.25
C LEU A 215 -28.26 32.36 7.64
N VAL A 216 -28.84 31.80 8.69
CA VAL A 216 -28.65 32.24 10.09
C VAL A 216 -27.19 32.12 10.51
N GLU A 217 -26.49 31.05 10.10
CA GLU A 217 -25.06 30.89 10.33
C GLU A 217 -24.22 31.94 9.58
N LEU A 218 -24.58 32.29 8.35
CA LEU A 218 -23.91 33.33 7.56
C LEU A 218 -24.15 34.72 8.15
N GLU A 219 -25.35 35.00 8.66
CA GLU A 219 -25.68 36.26 9.34
C GLU A 219 -24.97 36.39 10.70
N LEU A 220 -24.93 35.32 11.50
CA LEU A 220 -24.17 35.28 12.74
C LEU A 220 -22.67 35.40 12.50
N LYS A 221 -22.15 34.74 11.46
CA LYS A 221 -20.76 34.95 11.02
C LYS A 221 -20.54 36.40 10.62
N LYS A 222 -21.47 37.04 9.90
CA LYS A 222 -21.37 38.46 9.49
C LYS A 222 -21.38 39.41 10.68
N ILE A 223 -22.20 39.16 11.70
CA ILE A 223 -22.29 39.96 12.94
C ILE A 223 -21.06 39.74 13.83
N PHE A 224 -20.70 38.48 14.10
CA PHE A 224 -19.49 38.11 14.84
C PHE A 224 -18.23 38.70 14.20
N LEU A 225 -18.18 38.68 12.87
CA LEU A 225 -17.12 39.28 12.07
C LEU A 225 -17.11 40.81 12.14
N GLY A 226 -18.28 41.45 12.23
CA GLY A 226 -18.41 42.90 12.42
C GLY A 226 -17.91 43.37 13.79
N GLU A 227 -18.13 42.57 14.84
CA GLU A 227 -17.70 42.89 16.20
C GLU A 227 -16.24 42.50 16.49
N LEU A 228 -15.71 41.47 15.81
CA LEU A 228 -14.26 41.22 15.71
C LEU A 228 -13.54 42.38 15.00
N LYS A 229 -14.08 42.88 13.87
CA LYS A 229 -13.56 44.06 13.14
C LYS A 229 -13.54 45.34 14.00
N ALA A 230 -14.46 45.46 14.96
CA ALA A 230 -14.50 46.60 15.89
C ALA A 230 -13.62 46.42 17.15
N SER A 231 -12.93 45.29 17.31
CA SER A 231 -12.08 44.93 18.47
C SER A 231 -12.76 45.03 19.85
N LYS A 232 -14.09 45.12 19.92
CA LYS A 232 -14.83 45.28 21.19
C LYS A 232 -14.73 44.07 22.10
N PHE A 233 -14.44 42.89 21.56
CA PHE A 233 -14.25 41.65 22.32
C PHE A 233 -13.03 41.65 23.26
N THR A 234 -11.98 42.42 22.96
CA THR A 234 -10.83 42.58 23.88
C THR A 234 -11.18 43.31 25.19
N GLN A 235 -12.36 43.93 25.24
CA GLN A 235 -12.93 44.61 26.41
C GLN A 235 -13.88 43.71 27.22
N SER A 236 -14.25 42.53 26.69
CA SER A 236 -15.13 41.57 27.37
C SER A 236 -14.48 41.01 28.63
N LYS A 237 -15.23 41.06 29.74
CA LYS A 237 -14.81 40.53 31.05
C LYS A 237 -14.56 39.01 30.98
N THR A 238 -15.33 38.27 30.19
CA THR A 238 -15.17 36.82 29.95
C THR A 238 -13.83 36.48 29.29
N PHE A 239 -13.39 37.32 28.34
CA PHE A 239 -12.10 37.19 27.66
C PHE A 239 -10.91 37.56 28.59
N ARG A 240 -11.07 38.60 29.43
CA ARG A 240 -10.06 39.02 30.41
C ARG A 240 -9.92 38.07 31.60
N GLU A 241 -11.00 37.40 32.02
CA GLU A 241 -11.05 36.50 33.18
C GLU A 241 -10.69 35.03 32.88
N LYS A 242 -10.18 34.75 31.66
CA LYS A 242 -9.40 33.53 31.34
C LYS A 242 -10.14 32.19 31.41
N LYS A 243 -11.43 32.17 31.10
CA LYS A 243 -12.14 30.91 30.76
C LYS A 243 -12.58 30.94 29.29
N LEU A 244 -11.63 30.85 28.36
CA LEU A 244 -11.95 30.55 26.98
C LEU A 244 -12.62 29.15 26.92
N PRO A 245 -13.75 28.98 26.22
CA PRO A 245 -14.40 27.68 26.08
C PRO A 245 -13.45 26.66 25.45
N LYS A 246 -13.54 25.38 25.83
CA LYS A 246 -12.73 24.26 25.29
C LYS A 246 -12.78 24.09 23.76
N GLY A 247 -13.63 24.85 23.05
CA GLY A 247 -13.75 24.84 21.59
C GLY A 247 -13.16 26.06 20.86
N PHE A 248 -12.73 27.12 21.53
CA PHE A 248 -12.38 28.39 20.86
C PHE A 248 -11.26 28.24 19.80
N SER A 249 -10.19 27.50 20.12
CA SER A 249 -9.10 27.21 19.19
C SER A 249 -9.55 26.43 17.95
N HIS A 250 -10.48 25.47 18.12
CA HIS A 250 -11.05 24.69 17.01
C HIS A 250 -11.86 25.58 16.06
N HIS A 251 -12.55 26.59 16.57
CA HIS A 251 -13.33 27.53 15.75
C HIS A 251 -12.42 28.52 15.01
N LEU A 252 -11.37 29.06 15.65
CA LEU A 252 -10.35 29.87 14.96
C LEU A 252 -9.68 29.08 13.84
N HIS A 253 -9.32 27.81 14.10
CA HIS A 253 -8.75 26.93 13.10
C HIS A 253 -9.73 26.67 11.93
N SER A 254 -11.02 26.56 12.19
CA SER A 254 -12.05 26.42 11.14
C SER A 254 -12.22 27.68 10.30
N LEU A 255 -12.22 28.85 10.94
CA LEU A 255 -12.27 30.17 10.29
C LEU A 255 -11.06 30.42 9.40
N LEU A 256 -9.85 30.17 9.89
CA LEU A 256 -8.62 30.30 9.11
C LEU A 256 -8.59 29.35 7.90
N ARG A 257 -9.09 28.12 8.04
CA ARG A 257 -9.26 27.21 6.90
C ARG A 257 -10.24 27.72 5.86
N HIS A 258 -11.28 28.42 6.29
CA HIS A 258 -12.23 29.05 5.38
C HIS A 258 -11.58 30.23 4.66
N LEU A 259 -10.85 31.08 5.39
CA LEU A 259 -10.15 32.25 4.87
C LEU A 259 -9.12 31.92 3.79
N LYS A 260 -8.38 30.82 3.96
CA LYS A 260 -7.45 30.28 2.96
C LYS A 260 -8.09 30.05 1.58
N ASN A 261 -9.41 29.85 1.51
CA ASN A 261 -10.12 29.64 0.25
C ASN A 261 -10.60 30.95 -0.41
N PHE A 262 -10.42 32.11 0.22
CA PHE A 262 -10.94 33.41 -0.26
C PHE A 262 -9.87 34.48 -0.49
N SER A 263 -8.66 34.34 0.05
CA SER A 263 -7.57 35.32 -0.17
C SER A 263 -6.84 35.06 -1.50
N SER A 264 -6.62 36.14 -2.26
CA SER A 264 -5.75 36.15 -3.46
C SER A 264 -4.40 36.85 -3.20
N ALA A 265 -4.19 37.38 -1.99
CA ALA A 265 -2.98 38.11 -1.61
C ALA A 265 -1.99 37.18 -0.88
N ARG A 266 -0.83 36.95 -1.52
CA ARG A 266 0.23 36.03 -1.07
C ARG A 266 0.67 36.24 0.39
N ASN A 267 0.76 37.48 0.87
CA ASN A 267 1.17 37.78 2.25
C ASN A 267 0.12 37.34 3.29
N ILE A 268 -1.18 37.42 2.94
CA ILE A 268 -2.28 36.95 3.78
C ILE A 268 -2.28 35.42 3.86
N ASP A 269 -2.03 34.74 2.74
CA ASP A 269 -1.97 33.28 2.71
C ASP A 269 -0.86 32.73 3.61
N VAL A 270 0.32 33.38 3.57
CA VAL A 270 1.46 33.05 4.45
C VAL A 270 1.11 33.28 5.92
N ALA A 271 0.48 34.41 6.24
CA ALA A 271 0.01 34.74 7.58
C ALA A 271 -1.01 33.74 8.13
N VAL A 272 -2.04 33.43 7.34
CA VAL A 272 -3.10 32.45 7.68
C VAL A 272 -2.51 31.07 7.91
N GLU A 273 -1.53 30.66 7.10
CA GLU A 273 -0.88 29.35 7.23
C GLU A 273 -0.06 29.24 8.52
N PHE A 274 0.71 30.28 8.86
CA PHE A 274 1.45 30.33 10.12
C PHE A 274 0.51 30.17 11.32
N LEU A 275 -0.63 30.86 11.33
CA LEU A 275 -1.62 30.77 12.39
C LEU A 275 -2.29 29.39 12.47
N LEU A 276 -2.52 28.73 11.33
CA LEU A 276 -3.03 27.36 11.28
C LEU A 276 -2.03 26.36 11.88
N VAL A 277 -0.75 26.47 11.52
CA VAL A 277 0.33 25.68 12.10
C VAL A 277 0.39 25.92 13.61
N PHE A 278 0.31 27.18 14.03
CA PHE A 278 0.40 27.55 15.43
C PHE A 278 -0.75 26.96 16.25
N LEU A 279 -2.00 27.16 15.82
CA LEU A 279 -3.16 26.60 16.53
C LEU A 279 -3.20 25.06 16.52
N GLY A 280 -2.62 24.42 15.50
CA GLY A 280 -2.54 22.97 15.38
C GLY A 280 -1.48 22.33 16.29
N ASP A 281 -0.40 23.05 16.60
CA ASP A 281 0.80 22.48 17.26
C ASP A 281 0.96 22.90 18.73
N VAL A 282 0.14 23.85 19.24
CA VAL A 282 0.20 24.30 20.63
C VAL A 282 -0.13 23.14 21.61
N PRO A 283 0.84 22.68 22.43
CA PRO A 283 0.60 21.56 23.32
C PRO A 283 -0.20 22.01 24.54
N ASN A 284 -1.41 21.46 24.72
CA ASN A 284 -2.27 21.72 25.89
C ASN A 284 -1.61 21.41 27.26
N HIS A 285 -0.51 20.66 27.27
CA HIS A 285 0.22 20.21 28.46
C HIS A 285 1.48 21.03 28.76
N ALA A 286 1.97 21.84 27.81
CA ALA A 286 3.21 22.62 27.97
C ALA A 286 2.96 24.05 28.50
N ILE A 287 1.70 24.52 28.50
CA ILE A 287 1.37 25.92 28.75
C ILE A 287 0.41 26.02 29.93
N ASN A 288 0.77 26.84 30.93
CA ASN A 288 -0.15 27.28 31.97
C ASN A 288 -1.40 27.89 31.32
N GLY A 289 -2.60 27.40 31.65
CA GLY A 289 -3.86 27.83 31.02
C GLY A 289 -4.07 29.35 30.99
N LYS A 290 -3.48 30.08 31.95
CA LYS A 290 -3.45 31.55 32.00
C LYS A 290 -2.75 32.20 30.77
N ARG A 291 -1.64 31.62 30.32
CA ARG A 291 -0.81 32.10 29.21
C ARG A 291 -1.33 31.63 27.85
N LEU A 292 -1.86 30.41 27.75
CA LEU A 292 -2.49 29.91 26.51
C LEU A 292 -3.62 30.85 26.05
N ASN A 293 -4.40 31.35 27.01
CA ASN A 293 -5.50 32.27 26.73
C ASN A 293 -5.03 33.64 26.24
N GLU A 294 -3.89 34.15 26.70
CA GLU A 294 -3.30 35.42 26.21
C GLU A 294 -2.88 35.29 24.74
N VAL A 295 -2.31 34.15 24.37
CA VAL A 295 -1.88 33.86 22.99
C VAL A 295 -3.06 33.69 22.05
N LEU A 296 -4.08 32.94 22.47
CA LEU A 296 -5.31 32.77 21.70
C LEU A 296 -6.04 34.11 21.50
N ALA A 297 -5.94 35.04 22.45
CA ALA A 297 -6.45 36.40 22.29
C ALA A 297 -5.67 37.20 21.24
N LYS A 298 -4.32 37.17 21.28
CA LYS A 298 -3.48 37.80 20.24
C LYS A 298 -3.79 37.24 18.84
N ILE A 299 -3.94 35.93 18.70
CA ILE A 299 -4.33 35.28 17.44
C ILE A 299 -5.72 35.75 16.98
N GLY A 300 -6.68 35.85 17.90
CA GLY A 300 -8.02 36.35 17.60
C GLY A 300 -8.02 37.77 17.02
N VAL A 301 -7.14 38.64 17.53
CA VAL A 301 -6.94 40.00 16.99
C VAL A 301 -6.40 39.96 15.57
N VAL A 302 -5.33 39.19 15.31
CA VAL A 302 -4.73 39.07 13.97
C VAL A 302 -5.71 38.48 12.95
N VAL A 303 -6.50 37.47 13.34
CA VAL A 303 -7.56 36.91 12.47
C VAL A 303 -8.62 37.96 12.15
N GLY A 304 -8.98 38.80 13.13
CA GLY A 304 -9.87 39.94 12.93
C GLY A 304 -9.31 40.95 11.93
N ASP A 305 -8.03 41.31 12.06
CA ASP A 305 -7.36 42.27 11.17
C ASP A 305 -7.22 41.75 9.73
N ILE A 306 -6.83 40.48 9.53
CA ILE A 306 -6.77 39.84 8.21
C ILE A 306 -8.12 39.92 7.49
N LEU A 307 -9.19 39.66 8.24
CA LEU A 307 -10.56 39.73 7.72
C LEU A 307 -11.02 41.17 7.38
N CYS A 308 -10.47 42.18 8.05
CA CYS A 308 -10.72 43.58 7.72
C CYS A 308 -10.16 43.91 6.33
N VAL A 309 -8.96 43.42 6.02
CA VAL A 309 -8.28 43.76 4.77
C VAL A 309 -8.87 43.01 3.58
N ILE A 310 -9.38 41.79 3.76
CA ILE A 310 -10.11 41.05 2.70
C ILE A 310 -11.41 41.78 2.29
N LYS A 311 -11.93 42.70 3.11
CA LYS A 311 -13.20 43.42 2.89
C LYS A 311 -13.06 44.85 2.35
N GLU A 312 -11.85 45.41 2.26
CA GLU A 312 -11.64 46.83 1.86
C GLU A 312 -10.99 46.95 0.48
N ASP A 313 -11.33 48.02 -0.25
CA ASP A 313 -10.80 48.31 -1.59
C ASP A 313 -9.30 48.67 -1.58
N ALA A 314 -8.63 48.38 -2.70
CA ALA A 314 -7.18 48.23 -2.89
C ALA A 314 -6.23 49.33 -2.38
N ILE A 315 -6.72 50.51 -1.97
CA ILE A 315 -5.90 51.72 -1.78
C ILE A 315 -5.43 51.90 -0.30
N LYS A 316 -6.06 51.22 0.68
CA LYS A 316 -5.65 51.23 2.12
C LYS A 316 -4.98 49.94 2.59
N ILE A 317 -4.73 49.01 1.66
CA ILE A 317 -4.33 47.63 1.97
C ILE A 317 -2.89 47.54 2.49
N ASP A 318 -1.96 48.38 2.01
CA ASP A 318 -0.54 48.24 2.32
C ASP A 318 -0.20 48.56 3.79
N ASP A 319 -0.70 49.66 4.35
CA ASP A 319 -0.43 50.03 5.77
C ASP A 319 -1.08 49.03 6.74
N ALA A 320 -2.29 48.55 6.44
CA ALA A 320 -2.97 47.55 7.25
C ALA A 320 -2.27 46.18 7.17
N MET A 321 -1.73 45.82 5.99
CA MET A 321 -0.91 44.62 5.81
C MET A 321 0.38 44.67 6.61
N ILE A 322 1.06 45.83 6.64
CA ILE A 322 2.28 46.02 7.44
C ILE A 322 1.98 45.78 8.92
N GLN A 323 0.91 46.36 9.46
CA GLN A 323 0.52 46.15 10.87
C GLN A 323 0.14 44.69 11.19
N ILE A 324 -0.47 43.97 10.26
CA ILE A 324 -0.77 42.54 10.42
C ILE A 324 0.52 41.72 10.47
N LEU A 325 1.48 42.03 9.59
CA LEU A 325 2.76 41.35 9.54
C LEU A 325 3.59 41.61 10.81
N GLU A 326 3.60 42.84 11.33
CA GLU A 326 4.26 43.18 12.60
C GLU A 326 3.67 42.36 13.77
N LYS A 327 2.33 42.32 13.89
CA LYS A 327 1.66 41.51 14.94
C LYS A 327 1.96 40.02 14.82
N ILE A 328 2.20 39.52 13.61
CA ILE A 328 2.60 38.12 13.37
C ILE A 328 4.04 37.88 13.76
N GLU A 329 4.95 38.83 13.50
CA GLU A 329 6.34 38.76 13.96
C GLU A 329 6.40 38.78 15.50
N ASP A 330 5.64 39.64 16.17
CA ASP A 330 5.51 39.62 17.64
C ASP A 330 5.05 38.24 18.16
N LEU A 331 4.11 37.61 17.46
CA LEU A 331 3.62 36.26 17.76
C LEU A 331 4.69 35.18 17.52
N LYS A 332 5.57 35.37 16.54
CA LYS A 332 6.70 34.48 16.26
C LYS A 332 7.77 34.60 17.34
N GLU A 333 8.14 35.81 17.76
CA GLU A 333 9.09 36.02 18.86
C GLU A 333 8.59 35.39 20.17
N ASP A 334 7.31 35.63 20.48
CA ASP A 334 6.59 35.00 21.59
C ASP A 334 6.63 33.46 21.51
N ALA A 335 6.49 32.90 20.30
CA ALA A 335 6.57 31.47 20.06
C ALA A 335 7.99 30.95 20.30
N GLU A 336 8.98 31.62 19.73
CA GLU A 336 10.39 31.27 19.85
C GLU A 336 10.82 31.27 21.32
N GLU A 337 10.46 32.30 22.10
CA GLU A 337 10.77 32.35 23.53
C GLU A 337 10.18 31.15 24.31
N ARG A 338 8.95 30.73 23.99
CA ARG A 338 8.28 29.60 24.67
C ARG A 338 9.01 28.27 24.48
N TYR A 339 9.64 28.10 23.34
CA TYR A 339 10.28 26.86 22.97
C TYR A 339 11.81 26.91 23.18
N LYS A 340 12.41 28.06 23.59
CA LYS A 340 13.85 28.21 23.96
C LYS A 340 14.34 27.20 25.02
N SER A 341 13.45 26.62 25.82
CA SER A 341 13.80 25.58 26.82
C SER A 341 14.07 24.21 26.20
N LEU A 342 13.68 23.97 24.94
CA LEU A 342 13.92 22.71 24.23
C LEU A 342 15.33 22.73 23.61
N LYS A 343 16.26 22.00 24.24
CA LYS A 343 17.56 21.73 23.62
C LYS A 343 17.39 20.78 22.45
N TYR A 344 17.82 21.22 21.27
CA TYR A 344 18.07 20.34 20.14
C TYR A 344 19.35 19.56 20.40
N SER A 345 19.23 18.23 20.44
CA SER A 345 20.38 17.32 20.44
C SER A 345 20.40 16.60 19.09
N PRO A 346 21.41 16.83 18.24
CA PRO A 346 21.58 16.07 17.00
C PRO A 346 21.59 14.58 17.34
N SER A 347 20.77 13.82 16.63
CA SER A 347 20.65 12.39 16.82
C SER A 347 21.83 11.67 16.16
N SER A 348 22.59 10.93 16.95
CA SER A 348 23.63 10.01 16.48
C SER A 348 23.07 8.73 15.83
N GLU A 349 21.80 8.76 15.41
CA GLU A 349 21.01 7.56 15.08
C GLU A 349 20.69 7.42 13.58
N PHE A 350 21.15 8.32 12.69
CA PHE A 350 20.92 8.17 11.24
C PHE A 350 21.94 7.28 10.54
N PRO A 351 21.49 6.45 9.59
CA PRO A 351 22.38 5.66 8.76
C PRO A 351 23.23 6.57 7.89
N THR A 352 24.45 6.13 7.63
CA THR A 352 25.39 6.85 6.75
C THR A 352 25.58 6.14 5.40
N ILE A 353 25.09 4.90 5.28
CA ILE A 353 25.22 4.05 4.11
C ILE A 353 24.38 4.60 2.95
N GLY A 354 25.00 4.71 1.77
CA GLY A 354 24.39 5.31 0.58
C GLY A 354 24.04 6.80 0.76
N GLY A 355 24.68 7.46 1.74
CA GLY A 355 24.34 8.81 2.17
C GLY A 355 24.41 9.87 1.09
N LEU A 356 25.34 9.73 0.13
CA LEU A 356 25.44 10.66 -1.01
C LEU A 356 24.22 10.58 -1.94
N ASN A 357 23.68 9.38 -2.20
CA ASN A 357 22.45 9.23 -3.00
C ASN A 357 21.25 9.85 -2.29
N PHE A 358 21.20 9.68 -0.97
CA PHE A 358 20.19 10.31 -0.15
C PHE A 358 20.31 11.84 -0.20
N LEU A 359 21.53 12.38 -0.10
CA LEU A 359 21.80 13.81 -0.25
C LEU A 359 21.31 14.34 -1.61
N ASP A 360 21.63 13.67 -2.72
CA ASP A 360 21.14 14.07 -4.05
C ASP A 360 19.60 14.09 -4.13
N SER A 361 18.96 13.06 -3.56
CA SER A 361 17.50 12.97 -3.52
C SER A 361 16.90 14.09 -2.68
N PHE A 362 17.52 14.38 -1.53
CA PHE A 362 17.10 15.42 -0.63
C PHE A 362 17.29 16.81 -1.25
N LEU A 363 18.43 17.09 -1.88
CA LEU A 363 18.70 18.32 -2.62
C LEU A 363 17.67 18.55 -3.75
N ARG A 364 17.29 17.50 -4.49
CA ARG A 364 16.20 17.61 -5.48
C ARG A 364 14.87 17.98 -4.82
N LYS A 365 14.54 17.36 -3.70
CA LYS A 365 13.34 17.71 -2.93
C LYS A 365 13.37 19.16 -2.45
N LEU A 366 14.50 19.65 -1.96
CA LEU A 366 14.68 21.06 -1.58
C LEU A 366 14.44 21.98 -2.79
N ASN A 367 15.03 21.65 -3.93
CA ASN A 367 14.84 22.39 -5.18
C ASN A 367 13.38 22.40 -5.67
N ASP A 368 12.68 21.27 -5.60
CA ASP A 368 11.25 21.18 -5.92
C ASP A 368 10.41 22.07 -4.99
N MET A 369 10.74 22.09 -3.68
CA MET A 369 10.08 22.96 -2.70
C MET A 369 10.40 24.44 -2.93
N LEU A 370 11.60 24.79 -3.39
CA LEU A 370 11.96 26.17 -3.76
C LEU A 370 11.17 26.66 -4.97
N ARG A 371 10.86 25.77 -5.93
CA ARG A 371 10.05 26.05 -7.12
C ARG A 371 8.55 26.09 -6.84
N SER A 372 8.10 25.40 -5.80
CA SER A 372 6.69 25.36 -5.37
C SER A 372 6.16 26.73 -4.90
N GLU A 373 4.88 26.99 -5.16
CA GLU A 373 4.16 28.20 -4.70
C GLU A 373 3.30 27.95 -3.44
N SER A 374 3.44 26.80 -2.77
CA SER A 374 2.63 26.51 -1.57
C SER A 374 2.94 27.48 -0.41
N SER A 375 1.93 27.87 0.36
CA SER A 375 2.06 28.82 1.48
C SER A 375 3.02 28.34 2.58
N LEU A 376 3.07 27.03 2.84
CA LEU A 376 4.02 26.41 3.77
C LEU A 376 5.46 26.47 3.24
N ASP A 377 5.65 26.23 1.94
CA ASP A 377 6.98 26.30 1.33
C ASP A 377 7.52 27.73 1.42
N LEU A 378 6.68 28.76 1.18
CA LEU A 378 7.06 30.17 1.29
C LEU A 378 7.65 30.54 2.65
N ILE A 379 7.05 30.07 3.75
CA ILE A 379 7.56 30.29 5.11
C ILE A 379 8.96 29.65 5.28
N MET A 380 9.21 28.53 4.61
CA MET A 380 10.43 27.74 4.76
C MET A 380 11.53 28.07 3.73
N LYS A 381 11.23 28.78 2.64
CA LYS A 381 12.20 29.04 1.55
C LYS A 381 13.54 29.60 2.01
N PRO A 382 13.63 30.53 2.99
CA PRO A 382 14.92 31.04 3.46
C PRO A 382 15.79 29.93 4.07
N TYR A 383 15.20 29.07 4.91
CA TYR A 383 15.88 27.94 5.52
C TYR A 383 16.28 26.89 4.47
N ILE A 384 15.37 26.58 3.55
CA ILE A 384 15.61 25.62 2.47
C ILE A 384 16.74 26.10 1.55
N GLY A 385 16.76 27.38 1.19
CA GLY A 385 17.79 27.94 0.32
C GLY A 385 19.20 27.84 0.93
N ILE A 386 19.34 28.16 2.22
CA ILE A 386 20.63 28.02 2.92
C ILE A 386 21.06 26.55 2.99
N LEU A 387 20.14 25.65 3.32
CA LEU A 387 20.44 24.21 3.38
C LEU A 387 20.82 23.65 2.02
N ASP A 388 20.13 24.04 0.95
CA ASP A 388 20.43 23.63 -0.42
C ASP A 388 21.83 24.09 -0.84
N GLU A 389 22.20 25.35 -0.55
CA GLU A 389 23.53 25.89 -0.84
C GLU A 389 24.63 25.15 -0.06
N ASP A 390 24.49 25.03 1.26
CA ASP A 390 25.46 24.37 2.12
C ASP A 390 25.67 22.89 1.74
N LEU A 391 24.56 22.15 1.59
CA LEU A 391 24.60 20.71 1.30
C LEU A 391 25.05 20.45 -0.13
N SER A 392 24.70 21.30 -1.11
CA SER A 392 25.18 21.16 -2.49
C SER A 392 26.69 21.32 -2.57
N TYR A 393 27.24 22.35 -1.90
CA TYR A 393 28.68 22.55 -1.83
C TYR A 393 29.37 21.35 -1.17
N LEU A 394 28.92 20.94 0.01
CA LEU A 394 29.49 19.80 0.73
C LEU A 394 29.44 18.51 -0.11
N THR A 395 28.31 18.23 -0.76
CA THR A 395 28.13 17.06 -1.63
C THR A 395 29.10 17.08 -2.81
N SER A 396 29.33 18.26 -3.42
CA SER A 396 30.31 18.41 -4.52
C SER A 396 31.74 18.10 -4.06
N VAL A 397 32.15 18.63 -2.89
CA VAL A 397 33.50 18.40 -2.34
C VAL A 397 33.70 16.92 -2.00
N PHE A 398 32.73 16.27 -1.35
CA PHE A 398 32.85 14.86 -0.99
C PHE A 398 32.94 13.95 -2.22
N ARG A 399 32.34 14.32 -3.37
CA ARG A 399 32.51 13.58 -4.63
C ARG A 399 33.92 13.71 -5.20
N GLU A 400 34.52 14.90 -5.13
CA GLU A 400 35.89 15.10 -5.62
C GLU A 400 36.91 14.41 -4.70
N VAL A 401 36.69 14.47 -3.39
CA VAL A 401 37.52 13.79 -2.38
C VAL A 401 37.48 12.27 -2.53
N ALA A 402 36.33 11.69 -2.91
CA ALA A 402 36.23 10.25 -3.13
C ALA A 402 37.14 9.72 -4.27
N LYS A 403 37.55 10.59 -5.21
CA LYS A 403 38.38 10.23 -6.37
C LYS A 403 39.89 10.27 -6.10
N VAL A 404 40.32 10.73 -4.92
CA VAL A 404 41.71 11.06 -4.61
C VAL A 404 42.10 10.52 -3.24
N GLN A 405 43.32 10.02 -3.11
CA GLN A 405 43.86 9.55 -1.83
C GLN A 405 44.31 10.77 -1.00
N HIS A 406 43.65 11.04 0.13
CA HIS A 406 43.92 12.22 0.98
C HIS A 406 44.58 11.83 2.32
N GLN A 407 45.55 12.62 2.78
CA GLN A 407 46.14 12.46 4.13
C GLN A 407 45.11 12.62 5.28
N HIS A 408 43.98 13.26 5.00
CA HIS A 408 42.87 13.50 5.94
C HIS A 408 41.62 12.67 5.62
N GLU A 409 41.76 11.55 4.90
CA GLU A 409 40.63 10.71 4.44
C GLU A 409 39.67 10.31 5.56
N GLU A 410 40.16 9.97 6.75
CA GLU A 410 39.33 9.58 7.89
C GLU A 410 38.48 10.75 8.43
N ILE A 411 39.06 11.95 8.49
CA ILE A 411 38.37 13.19 8.94
C ILE A 411 37.30 13.58 7.93
N LEU A 412 37.60 13.51 6.63
CA LEU A 412 36.64 13.81 5.57
C LEU A 412 35.49 12.80 5.54
N LYS A 413 35.77 11.51 5.78
CA LYS A 413 34.74 10.48 5.96
C LYS A 413 33.86 10.77 7.18
N ASP A 414 34.40 11.24 8.31
CA ASP A 414 33.57 11.65 9.46
C ASP A 414 32.68 12.85 9.14
N LEU A 415 33.20 13.89 8.47
CA LEU A 415 32.42 15.06 8.08
C LEU A 415 31.34 14.72 7.06
N GLN A 416 31.62 13.82 6.12
CA GLN A 416 30.63 13.29 5.19
C GLN A 416 29.51 12.57 5.95
N ARG A 417 29.84 11.69 6.88
CA ARG A 417 28.86 11.01 7.74
C ARG A 417 27.99 12.00 8.51
N ARG A 418 28.59 13.04 9.11
CA ARG A 418 27.84 14.11 9.80
C ARG A 418 26.90 14.86 8.86
N THR A 419 27.36 15.20 7.66
CA THR A 419 26.55 15.88 6.64
C THR A 419 25.34 15.04 6.24
N VAL A 420 25.54 13.73 6.02
CA VAL A 420 24.45 12.79 5.72
C VAL A 420 23.45 12.72 6.87
N ARG A 421 23.92 12.65 8.13
CA ARG A 421 23.04 12.66 9.32
C ARG A 421 22.22 13.95 9.39
N LEU A 422 22.85 15.10 9.20
CA LEU A 422 22.17 16.40 9.16
C LEU A 422 21.11 16.48 8.06
N ALA A 423 21.39 15.93 6.87
CA ALA A 423 20.40 15.88 5.81
C ALA A 423 19.19 15.02 6.17
N TYR A 424 19.39 13.89 6.87
CA TYR A 424 18.27 13.08 7.38
C TYR A 424 17.46 13.80 8.45
N GLU A 425 18.11 14.63 9.28
CA GLU A 425 17.46 15.47 10.29
C GLU A 425 16.68 16.61 9.66
N ALA A 426 17.28 17.26 8.66
CA ALA A 426 16.64 18.28 7.85
C ALA A 426 15.41 17.70 7.16
N GLU A 427 15.52 16.52 6.53
CA GLU A 427 14.40 15.89 5.86
C GLU A 427 13.24 15.62 6.83
N VAL A 428 13.51 15.08 8.03
CA VAL A 428 12.42 14.87 8.99
C VAL A 428 11.87 16.15 9.55
N SER A 429 12.70 17.15 9.81
CA SER A 429 12.23 18.44 10.31
C SER A 429 11.31 19.09 9.29
N ILE A 430 11.72 19.09 8.02
CA ILE A 430 10.92 19.59 6.90
C ILE A 430 9.63 18.77 6.77
N ASP A 431 9.73 17.44 6.70
CA ASP A 431 8.56 16.57 6.54
C ASP A 431 7.55 16.71 7.66
N SER A 432 8.03 16.87 8.89
CA SER A 432 7.25 17.12 10.09
C SER A 432 6.52 18.47 10.01
N ILE A 433 7.17 19.52 9.51
CA ILE A 433 6.52 20.82 9.29
C ILE A 433 5.41 20.68 8.24
N VAL A 434 5.70 20.02 7.11
CA VAL A 434 4.73 19.85 6.01
C VAL A 434 3.50 19.05 6.48
N VAL A 435 3.65 18.04 7.35
CA VAL A 435 2.53 17.28 7.93
C VAL A 435 1.93 17.90 9.20
N GLN A 436 2.32 19.14 9.53
CA GLN A 436 1.88 19.88 10.72
C GLN A 436 2.02 19.04 12.01
N TYR A 437 3.21 18.46 12.21
CA TYR A 437 3.56 17.65 13.36
C TYR A 437 4.78 18.22 14.08
N ASN A 438 4.61 18.76 15.30
CA ASN A 438 5.68 19.47 16.01
C ASN A 438 6.34 20.55 15.11
N ALA A 439 5.54 21.11 14.20
CA ALA A 439 5.98 21.99 13.14
C ALA A 439 6.67 23.24 13.69
N LEU A 440 6.14 23.84 14.76
CA LEU A 440 6.78 25.00 15.40
C LEU A 440 8.12 24.63 16.03
N SER A 441 8.19 23.46 16.66
CA SER A 441 9.45 22.97 17.27
C SER A 441 10.52 22.73 16.20
N HIS A 442 10.15 22.15 15.06
CA HIS A 442 11.08 21.92 13.97
C HIS A 442 11.47 23.23 13.27
N TYR A 443 10.52 24.14 13.08
CA TYR A 443 10.73 25.41 12.40
C TYR A 443 11.64 26.36 13.20
N PHE A 444 11.39 26.54 14.50
CA PHE A 444 12.14 27.50 15.32
C PHE A 444 13.41 26.94 15.99
N PHE A 445 13.57 25.60 16.11
CA PHE A 445 14.73 25.01 16.81
C PHE A 445 15.53 24.09 15.92
N SER A 446 14.87 23.09 15.33
CA SER A 446 15.60 22.05 14.60
C SER A 446 16.26 22.62 13.35
N LEU A 447 15.52 23.32 12.48
CA LEU A 447 16.08 23.88 11.25
C LEU A 447 17.18 24.92 11.50
N PRO A 448 17.02 25.93 12.38
CA PRO A 448 18.11 26.85 12.70
C PRO A 448 19.35 26.16 13.27
N ALA A 449 19.18 25.14 14.13
CA ALA A 449 20.30 24.39 14.68
C ALA A 449 21.02 23.56 13.61
N ILE A 450 20.27 22.90 12.72
CA ILE A 450 20.82 22.15 11.58
C ILE A 450 21.60 23.07 10.66
N ILE A 451 21.08 24.26 10.34
CA ILE A 451 21.79 25.26 9.51
C ILE A 451 23.06 25.74 10.21
N LYS A 452 23.01 25.96 11.53
CA LYS A 452 24.21 26.34 12.27
C LYS A 452 25.28 25.25 12.18
N GLU A 453 24.90 23.98 12.29
CA GLU A 453 25.82 22.86 12.19
C GLU A 453 26.33 22.63 10.75
N SER A 454 25.48 22.78 9.73
CA SER A 454 25.90 22.72 8.31
C SER A 454 26.96 23.77 8.01
N LYS A 455 26.77 25.01 8.49
CA LYS A 455 27.76 26.09 8.35
C LYS A 455 29.08 25.78 9.07
N GLN A 456 29.04 25.13 10.23
CA GLN A 456 30.26 24.71 10.94
C GLN A 456 31.03 23.63 10.17
N ILE A 457 30.33 22.64 9.60
CA ILE A 457 30.95 21.62 8.75
C ILE A 457 31.51 22.27 7.48
N LEU A 458 30.74 23.15 6.84
CA LEU A 458 31.16 23.90 5.66
C LEU A 458 32.45 24.69 5.91
N ALA A 459 32.54 25.40 7.03
CA ALA A 459 33.75 26.14 7.41
C ALA A 459 34.97 25.22 7.55
N LYS A 460 34.83 24.08 8.24
CA LYS A 460 35.91 23.09 8.39
C LYS A 460 36.34 22.49 7.05
N VAL A 461 35.40 22.14 6.18
CA VAL A 461 35.71 21.59 4.85
C VAL A 461 36.44 22.62 4.00
N LYS A 462 36.02 23.89 4.03
CA LYS A 462 36.69 24.99 3.34
C LYS A 462 38.11 25.22 3.86
N GLU A 463 38.32 25.24 5.17
CA GLU A 463 39.65 25.39 5.77
C GLU A 463 40.65 24.33 5.28
N MET A 464 40.19 23.08 5.16
CA MET A 464 41.01 21.97 4.66
C MET A 464 41.24 22.00 3.15
N SER A 465 40.28 22.47 2.35
CA SER A 465 40.42 22.51 0.89
C SER A 465 41.40 23.57 0.39
N PHE A 466 41.79 24.55 1.21
CA PHE A 466 42.83 25.55 0.91
C PHE A 466 44.27 25.05 1.14
N GLN A 467 44.49 23.85 1.69
CA GLN A 467 45.82 23.27 1.89
C GLN A 467 46.12 22.23 0.79
N ASN A 468 46.70 22.69 -0.32
CA ASN A 468 47.10 21.86 -1.47
C ASN A 468 48.09 20.74 -1.10
N LEU A 469 47.83 19.49 -1.48
CA LEU A 469 48.85 18.42 -1.60
C LEU A 469 48.51 17.40 -2.71
N PRO A 470 49.53 16.76 -3.30
CA PRO A 470 49.57 16.31 -4.69
C PRO A 470 48.76 15.04 -4.98
N LEU A 471 48.15 15.04 -6.17
CA LEU A 471 47.21 14.06 -6.69
C LEU A 471 47.91 12.77 -7.14
N LYS A 472 47.49 11.63 -6.60
CA LYS A 472 47.56 10.34 -7.31
C LYS A 472 46.12 9.90 -7.62
N PRO A 473 45.75 9.71 -8.90
CA PRO A 473 44.40 9.31 -9.24
C PRO A 473 44.11 7.89 -8.75
N PHE A 474 42.93 7.68 -8.15
CA PHE A 474 42.37 6.34 -8.03
C PHE A 474 41.93 5.86 -9.42
N SER A 475 42.15 4.58 -9.71
CA SER A 475 41.40 3.90 -10.77
C SER A 475 40.01 3.57 -10.22
N GLU A 476 39.14 4.57 -10.04
CA GLU A 476 37.72 4.30 -9.96
C GLU A 476 37.25 3.87 -11.34
N VAL A 477 36.74 2.64 -11.41
CA VAL A 477 35.96 2.18 -12.56
C VAL A 477 34.71 3.07 -12.57
N GLU A 478 34.60 3.97 -13.57
CA GLU A 478 33.34 4.66 -13.87
C GLU A 478 32.18 3.65 -13.74
N PRO A 479 31.01 4.01 -13.17
CA PRO A 479 29.85 3.15 -13.25
C PRO A 479 29.69 2.77 -14.72
N SER A 480 29.86 1.47 -15.04
CA SER A 480 30.23 1.08 -16.40
C SER A 480 29.31 1.79 -17.38
N LYS A 481 29.89 2.58 -18.30
CA LYS A 481 29.18 2.93 -19.53
C LYS A 481 28.77 1.57 -20.08
N HIS A 482 27.50 1.21 -19.94
CA HIS A 482 26.95 -0.05 -20.42
C HIS A 482 27.21 -0.12 -21.93
N LEU A 483 28.40 -0.59 -22.28
CA LEU A 483 28.64 -1.31 -23.50
C LEU A 483 27.77 -2.56 -23.37
N PRO A 484 26.97 -2.90 -24.41
CA PRO A 484 26.16 -4.10 -24.38
C PRO A 484 27.13 -5.26 -24.15
N THR A 485 27.14 -5.79 -22.93
CA THR A 485 27.88 -7.01 -22.65
C THR A 485 27.32 -8.03 -23.61
N HIS A 486 28.20 -8.63 -24.43
CA HIS A 486 27.83 -9.68 -25.37
C HIS A 486 26.84 -10.62 -24.69
N ARG A 487 25.65 -10.77 -25.29
CA ARG A 487 24.59 -11.63 -24.79
C ARG A 487 25.06 -13.08 -24.85
N SER A 488 25.78 -13.53 -23.82
CA SER A 488 25.96 -14.95 -23.55
C SER A 488 24.64 -15.46 -22.96
N ASN A 489 23.91 -16.27 -23.72
CA ASN A 489 22.77 -17.03 -23.24
C ASN A 489 23.22 -17.96 -22.10
N PRO A 490 22.61 -17.89 -20.90
CA PRO A 490 22.66 -18.98 -19.94
C PRO A 490 21.23 -19.49 -19.80
N VAL A 491 20.77 -20.21 -20.83
CA VAL A 491 19.72 -21.21 -20.66
C VAL A 491 20.45 -22.44 -20.15
N ASN A 492 20.44 -22.62 -18.84
CA ASN A 492 20.35 -23.91 -18.14
C ASN A 492 20.59 -23.69 -16.65
N ASP A 493 20.00 -24.56 -15.85
CA ASP A 493 20.28 -24.72 -14.43
C ASP A 493 21.79 -24.57 -14.18
N GLU A 494 22.17 -23.82 -13.13
CA GLU A 494 23.57 -23.65 -12.77
C GLU A 494 24.22 -25.04 -12.68
N GLU A 495 25.01 -25.41 -13.68
CA GLU A 495 25.68 -26.71 -13.70
C GLU A 495 26.53 -26.82 -12.43
N ILE A 496 26.09 -27.68 -11.53
CA ILE A 496 26.61 -27.85 -10.18
C ILE A 496 28.00 -28.45 -10.28
N VAL A 497 29.01 -27.72 -9.81
CA VAL A 497 30.39 -28.19 -9.77
C VAL A 497 30.62 -28.98 -8.49
N GLY A 498 31.09 -30.22 -8.63
CA GLY A 498 31.39 -31.11 -7.51
C GLY A 498 30.17 -31.89 -7.02
N PHE A 499 30.39 -32.68 -5.97
CA PHE A 499 29.39 -33.57 -5.36
C PHE A 499 28.92 -34.72 -6.27
N GLU A 500 29.64 -35.08 -7.33
CA GLU A 500 29.27 -36.21 -8.19
C GLU A 500 29.15 -37.50 -7.39
N ASN A 501 30.19 -37.85 -6.63
CA ASN A 501 30.23 -39.07 -5.82
C ASN A 501 29.21 -39.04 -4.68
N GLU A 502 29.07 -37.89 -4.03
CA GLU A 502 28.13 -37.66 -2.93
C GLU A 502 26.69 -37.80 -3.43
N SER A 503 26.39 -37.25 -4.62
CA SER A 503 25.05 -37.36 -5.23
C SER A 503 24.71 -38.80 -5.59
N GLU A 504 25.66 -39.57 -6.12
CA GLU A 504 25.48 -40.99 -6.43
C GLU A 504 25.23 -41.81 -5.16
N LYS A 505 25.96 -41.54 -4.07
CA LYS A 505 25.73 -42.18 -2.76
C LYS A 505 24.32 -41.91 -2.23
N ILE A 506 23.87 -40.65 -2.25
CA ILE A 506 22.51 -40.31 -1.80
C ILE A 506 21.45 -40.96 -2.72
N ILE A 507 21.67 -41.00 -4.03
CA ILE A 507 20.78 -41.70 -4.97
C ILE A 507 20.67 -43.18 -4.59
N GLN A 508 21.79 -43.82 -4.23
CA GLN A 508 21.77 -45.21 -3.76
C GLN A 508 20.97 -45.37 -2.47
N TYR A 509 21.10 -44.47 -1.50
CA TYR A 509 20.26 -44.47 -0.29
C TYR A 509 18.76 -44.30 -0.60
N LEU A 510 18.42 -43.55 -1.63
CA LEU A 510 17.02 -43.33 -2.01
C LEU A 510 16.41 -44.50 -2.77
N ILE A 511 17.17 -45.17 -3.64
CA ILE A 511 16.64 -46.23 -4.52
C ILE A 511 16.79 -47.63 -3.88
N ARG A 512 17.80 -47.83 -3.02
CA ARG A 512 18.09 -49.10 -2.34
C ARG A 512 17.57 -49.07 -0.90
N GLY A 513 17.61 -50.21 -0.22
CA GLY A 513 17.23 -50.33 1.20
C GLY A 513 15.92 -51.07 1.46
N THR A 514 15.38 -50.87 2.66
CA THR A 514 14.20 -51.58 3.17
C THR A 514 12.91 -51.15 2.45
N ASN A 515 11.88 -52.00 2.56
CA ASN A 515 10.53 -51.71 2.06
C ASN A 515 9.81 -50.65 2.91
N GLU A 516 10.20 -50.49 4.16
CA GLU A 516 9.72 -49.46 5.08
C GLU A 516 10.08 -48.04 4.61
N ILE A 517 9.42 -47.05 5.20
CA ILE A 517 9.81 -45.66 5.06
C ILE A 517 11.19 -45.45 5.70
N ASP A 518 12.03 -44.64 5.07
CA ASP A 518 13.33 -44.30 5.62
C ASP A 518 13.64 -42.81 5.45
N VAL A 519 14.48 -42.29 6.34
CA VAL A 519 14.87 -40.90 6.42
C VAL A 519 16.35 -40.78 6.08
N VAL A 520 16.70 -39.87 5.17
CA VAL A 520 18.07 -39.55 4.78
C VAL A 520 18.41 -38.15 5.31
N PRO A 521 19.02 -38.04 6.50
CA PRO A 521 19.45 -36.74 7.04
C PRO A 521 20.76 -36.33 6.36
N VAL A 522 20.78 -35.18 5.70
CA VAL A 522 21.98 -34.55 5.12
C VAL A 522 22.39 -33.38 6.02
N VAL A 523 23.55 -33.52 6.65
CA VAL A 523 24.05 -32.59 7.68
C VAL A 523 25.25 -31.84 7.15
N GLY A 524 25.35 -30.56 7.49
CA GLY A 524 26.47 -29.70 7.10
C GLY A 524 26.23 -28.24 7.43
N MET A 525 27.29 -27.44 7.45
CA MET A 525 27.20 -26.03 7.83
C MET A 525 26.46 -25.15 6.81
N GLY A 526 26.17 -23.90 7.19
CA GLY A 526 25.58 -22.90 6.29
C GLY A 526 26.49 -22.65 5.07
N GLY A 527 25.93 -22.62 3.87
CA GLY A 527 26.70 -22.38 2.64
C GLY A 527 27.54 -23.57 2.12
N GLN A 528 27.44 -24.75 2.74
CA GLN A 528 28.19 -25.96 2.34
C GLN A 528 27.58 -26.71 1.13
N GLY A 529 26.37 -26.35 0.69
CA GLY A 529 25.76 -26.94 -0.50
C GLY A 529 24.71 -28.04 -0.27
N LYS A 530 24.18 -28.20 0.95
CA LYS A 530 23.14 -29.20 1.29
C LYS A 530 21.90 -29.13 0.38
N THR A 531 21.31 -27.95 0.26
CA THR A 531 20.17 -27.71 -0.64
C THR A 531 20.54 -27.95 -2.10
N THR A 532 21.79 -27.65 -2.48
CA THR A 532 22.31 -27.86 -3.84
C THR A 532 22.41 -29.34 -4.19
N ILE A 533 22.98 -30.17 -3.32
CA ILE A 533 23.05 -31.62 -3.54
C ILE A 533 21.66 -32.26 -3.49
N ALA A 534 20.80 -31.84 -2.56
CA ALA A 534 19.42 -32.33 -2.51
C ALA A 534 18.65 -31.98 -3.79
N LYS A 535 18.84 -30.79 -4.38
CA LYS A 535 18.24 -30.41 -5.68
C LYS A 535 18.81 -31.26 -6.83
N LYS A 536 20.13 -31.49 -6.86
CA LYS A 536 20.81 -32.35 -7.86
C LYS A 536 20.21 -33.76 -7.86
N VAL A 537 20.05 -34.35 -6.67
CA VAL A 537 19.48 -35.68 -6.48
C VAL A 537 17.98 -35.70 -6.81
N TYR A 538 17.21 -34.74 -6.30
CA TYR A 538 15.77 -34.67 -6.52
C TYR A 538 15.41 -34.61 -8.00
N ASN A 539 16.17 -33.87 -8.81
CA ASN A 539 15.95 -33.72 -10.25
C ASN A 539 16.61 -34.80 -11.11
N ASN A 540 17.36 -35.75 -10.52
CA ASN A 540 18.03 -36.80 -11.27
C ASN A 540 17.01 -37.71 -11.99
N GLY A 541 17.26 -38.05 -13.25
CA GLY A 541 16.36 -38.85 -14.08
C GLY A 541 16.00 -40.21 -13.47
N SER A 542 16.93 -40.85 -12.76
CA SER A 542 16.69 -42.12 -12.05
C SER A 542 15.72 -41.95 -10.89
N ILE A 543 15.83 -40.85 -10.14
CA ILE A 543 14.92 -40.51 -9.03
C ILE A 543 13.53 -40.15 -9.56
N VAL A 544 13.46 -39.34 -10.62
CA VAL A 544 12.21 -38.94 -11.26
C VAL A 544 11.41 -40.16 -11.73
N ARG A 545 12.09 -41.19 -12.27
CA ARG A 545 11.46 -42.44 -12.75
C ARG A 545 11.11 -43.41 -11.61
N HIS A 546 11.80 -43.32 -10.47
CA HIS A 546 11.65 -44.27 -9.37
C HIS A 546 10.44 -43.98 -8.47
N PHE A 547 10.14 -42.70 -8.23
CA PHE A 547 9.08 -42.26 -7.31
C PHE A 547 7.83 -41.79 -8.05
N ASP A 548 6.66 -42.30 -7.66
CA ASP A 548 5.36 -41.92 -8.25
C ASP A 548 5.00 -40.47 -7.94
N VAL A 549 5.38 -40.00 -6.75
CA VAL A 549 5.09 -38.66 -6.26
C VAL A 549 6.32 -38.07 -5.58
N ARG A 550 6.57 -36.78 -5.82
CA ARG A 550 7.67 -36.05 -5.19
C ARG A 550 7.17 -34.71 -4.66
N ALA A 551 7.62 -34.31 -3.48
CA ALA A 551 7.34 -33.01 -2.90
C ALA A 551 8.61 -32.41 -2.29
N TRP A 552 8.74 -31.09 -2.34
CA TRP A 552 9.83 -30.33 -1.72
C TRP A 552 9.24 -29.21 -0.88
N CYS A 553 9.61 -29.14 0.40
CA CYS A 553 9.16 -28.10 1.32
C CYS A 553 10.36 -27.51 2.05
N ILE A 554 10.40 -26.19 2.19
CA ILE A 554 11.44 -25.48 2.93
C ILE A 554 10.87 -25.17 4.32
N ILE A 555 11.60 -25.53 5.37
CA ILE A 555 11.19 -25.34 6.76
C ILE A 555 12.02 -24.20 7.34
N SER A 556 11.42 -23.03 7.48
CA SER A 556 12.05 -21.90 8.16
C SER A 556 12.12 -22.10 9.68
N GLN A 557 12.94 -21.31 10.37
CA GLN A 557 13.04 -21.31 11.85
C GLN A 557 11.69 -21.13 12.56
N SER A 558 10.75 -20.45 11.92
CA SER A 558 9.38 -20.28 12.39
C SER A 558 8.42 -20.70 11.28
N TYR A 559 7.78 -21.86 11.42
CA TYR A 559 6.88 -22.41 10.43
C TYR A 559 5.43 -22.50 10.95
N ASN A 560 4.47 -22.50 10.03
CA ASN A 560 3.07 -22.82 10.31
C ASN A 560 2.76 -24.24 9.81
N ARG A 561 2.31 -25.11 10.71
CA ARG A 561 2.03 -26.54 10.41
C ARG A 561 1.02 -26.70 9.28
N ARG A 562 -0.06 -25.90 9.28
CA ARG A 562 -1.08 -25.94 8.22
C ARG A 562 -0.51 -25.59 6.86
N ASP A 563 0.33 -24.55 6.79
CA ASP A 563 0.92 -24.09 5.52
C ASP A 563 1.90 -25.12 4.95
N LEU A 564 2.71 -25.76 5.80
CA LEU A 564 3.58 -26.87 5.39
C LEU A 564 2.76 -28.06 4.85
N LEU A 565 1.72 -28.48 5.58
CA LEU A 565 0.81 -29.55 5.14
C LEU A 565 0.14 -29.19 3.81
N GLN A 566 -0.30 -27.95 3.66
CA GLN A 566 -0.92 -27.43 2.44
C GLN A 566 0.07 -27.45 1.26
N GLU A 567 1.31 -27.07 1.49
CA GLU A 567 2.35 -27.08 0.46
C GLU A 567 2.63 -28.51 -0.02
N ILE A 568 2.87 -29.44 0.91
CA ILE A 568 3.13 -30.86 0.57
C ILE A 568 1.90 -31.46 -0.12
N PHE A 569 0.70 -31.26 0.43
CA PHE A 569 -0.56 -31.73 -0.16
C PHE A 569 -0.76 -31.23 -1.58
N SER A 570 -0.47 -29.95 -1.84
CA SER A 570 -0.60 -29.36 -3.16
C SER A 570 0.36 -29.97 -4.19
N GLN A 571 1.58 -30.32 -3.79
CA GLN A 571 2.56 -30.98 -4.66
C GLN A 571 2.21 -32.44 -4.91
N VAL A 572 1.72 -33.13 -3.87
CA VAL A 572 1.37 -34.55 -3.92
C VAL A 572 0.12 -34.82 -4.76
N THR A 573 -0.93 -34.01 -4.56
CA THR A 573 -2.24 -34.22 -5.20
C THR A 573 -2.43 -33.38 -6.45
N GLY A 574 -1.63 -32.32 -6.58
CA GLY A 574 -1.97 -31.23 -7.46
C GLY A 574 -3.34 -30.65 -7.11
N LYS A 575 -3.65 -30.33 -5.85
CA LYS A 575 -4.88 -29.61 -5.48
C LYS A 575 -4.60 -28.75 -4.26
N GLU A 576 -5.20 -27.57 -4.21
CA GLU A 576 -5.25 -26.79 -2.96
C GLU A 576 -6.42 -27.25 -2.10
N ASP A 577 -6.23 -27.24 -0.78
CA ASP A 577 -7.31 -27.57 0.15
C ASP A 577 -8.22 -26.35 0.35
N LYS A 578 -9.50 -26.60 0.64
CA LYS A 578 -10.56 -25.57 0.66
C LYS A 578 -10.72 -24.86 2.00
N GLY A 579 -9.78 -25.02 2.93
CA GLY A 579 -9.90 -24.38 4.24
C GLY A 579 -10.09 -25.35 5.41
N ASP A 580 -9.78 -26.63 5.22
CA ASP A 580 -9.94 -27.65 6.24
C ASP A 580 -8.97 -27.41 7.41
N LYS A 581 -9.36 -27.96 8.57
CA LYS A 581 -8.53 -27.99 9.77
C LYS A 581 -7.27 -28.84 9.54
N GLU A 582 -6.20 -28.52 10.26
CA GLU A 582 -4.88 -29.16 10.11
C GLU A 582 -4.93 -30.69 10.11
N ASP A 583 -5.65 -31.30 11.06
CA ASP A 583 -5.70 -32.75 11.19
C ASP A 583 -6.46 -33.41 10.04
N ILE A 584 -7.51 -32.75 9.52
CA ILE A 584 -8.24 -33.22 8.33
C ILE A 584 -7.34 -33.15 7.09
N LEU A 585 -6.56 -32.08 6.96
CA LEU A 585 -5.61 -31.91 5.87
C LEU A 585 -4.49 -32.96 5.94
N ALA A 586 -3.96 -33.23 7.14
CA ALA A 586 -2.98 -34.28 7.37
C ALA A 586 -3.52 -35.67 6.98
N ASP A 587 -4.76 -35.99 7.35
CA ASP A 587 -5.42 -37.24 6.96
C ASP A 587 -5.65 -37.35 5.45
N LYS A 588 -6.03 -36.25 4.79
CA LYS A 588 -6.14 -36.21 3.33
C LYS A 588 -4.80 -36.42 2.64
N LEU A 589 -3.74 -35.80 3.16
CA LEU A 589 -2.38 -36.00 2.66
C LEU A 589 -1.96 -37.46 2.81
N LYS A 590 -2.17 -38.04 3.99
CA LYS A 590 -1.90 -39.46 4.28
C LYS A 590 -2.62 -40.37 3.29
N LYS A 591 -3.95 -40.20 3.12
CA LYS A 591 -4.74 -40.97 2.14
C LYS A 591 -4.25 -40.80 0.70
N SER A 592 -3.71 -39.63 0.35
CA SER A 592 -3.22 -39.35 -1.01
C SER A 592 -1.85 -39.97 -1.30
N LEU A 593 -1.07 -40.24 -0.24
CA LEU A 593 0.24 -40.90 -0.28
C LEU A 593 0.12 -42.43 -0.16
N THR A 594 -0.92 -42.94 0.51
CA THR A 594 -1.16 -44.38 0.66
C THR A 594 -1.19 -45.08 -0.71
N GLY A 595 -0.46 -46.18 -0.83
CA GLY A 595 -0.39 -46.97 -2.06
C GLY A 595 0.56 -46.43 -3.13
N LYS A 596 1.28 -45.32 -2.87
CA LYS A 596 2.28 -44.75 -3.78
C LYS A 596 3.68 -44.80 -3.18
N ARG A 597 4.70 -44.82 -4.03
CA ARG A 597 6.08 -44.57 -3.63
C ARG A 597 6.37 -43.07 -3.71
N TYR A 598 6.63 -42.45 -2.56
CA TYR A 598 6.82 -40.99 -2.49
C TYR A 598 8.23 -40.62 -2.01
N LEU A 599 8.72 -39.49 -2.54
CA LEU A 599 9.91 -38.79 -2.05
C LEU A 599 9.51 -37.41 -1.53
N ILE A 600 9.75 -37.14 -0.25
CA ILE A 600 9.49 -35.83 0.34
C ILE A 600 10.81 -35.23 0.82
N VAL A 601 11.13 -34.03 0.36
CA VAL A 601 12.30 -33.28 0.82
C VAL A 601 11.83 -32.21 1.80
N LEU A 602 12.38 -32.25 3.01
CA LEU A 602 12.20 -31.26 4.08
C LEU A 602 13.52 -30.51 4.23
N ASP A 603 13.61 -29.34 3.60
CA ASP A 603 14.84 -28.56 3.45
C ASP A 603 15.01 -27.54 4.59
N ASP A 604 16.23 -27.42 5.10
CA ASP A 604 16.71 -26.51 6.17
C ASP A 604 16.00 -26.66 7.53
N MET A 605 15.80 -27.89 8.02
CA MET A 605 15.19 -28.13 9.34
C MET A 605 16.05 -27.61 10.51
N TRP A 606 15.41 -26.83 11.41
CA TRP A 606 16.06 -26.18 12.56
C TRP A 606 15.82 -26.88 13.90
N ASP A 607 14.77 -27.69 14.03
CA ASP A 607 14.51 -28.48 15.24
C ASP A 607 13.74 -29.77 14.91
N GLY A 608 13.67 -30.69 15.87
CA GLY A 608 12.91 -31.93 15.74
C GLY A 608 11.39 -31.76 15.80
N LYS A 609 10.88 -30.59 16.20
CA LYS A 609 9.44 -30.36 16.36
C LYS A 609 8.72 -30.42 15.01
N ALA A 610 9.33 -29.85 13.96
CA ALA A 610 8.78 -29.92 12.61
C ALA A 610 8.62 -31.37 12.12
N TRP A 611 9.54 -32.26 12.52
CA TRP A 611 9.44 -33.68 12.22
C TRP A 611 8.29 -34.33 12.98
N ASP A 612 8.18 -34.09 14.29
CA ASP A 612 7.10 -34.64 15.12
C ASP A 612 5.71 -34.20 14.63
N ASP A 613 5.57 -32.95 14.18
CA ASP A 613 4.33 -32.39 13.65
C ASP A 613 3.88 -33.03 12.31
N LEU A 614 4.84 -33.48 11.49
CA LEU A 614 4.60 -33.95 10.12
C LEU A 614 4.61 -35.48 10.00
N ARG A 615 5.43 -36.19 10.78
CA ARG A 615 5.71 -37.63 10.59
C ARG A 615 4.47 -38.51 10.49
N PHE A 616 3.41 -38.19 11.24
CA PHE A 616 2.16 -38.96 11.25
C PHE A 616 1.33 -38.82 9.97
N SER A 617 1.64 -37.82 9.14
CA SER A 617 1.03 -37.59 7.82
C SER A 617 1.62 -38.48 6.73
N PHE A 618 2.76 -39.13 6.99
CA PHE A 618 3.48 -39.96 6.03
C PHE A 618 3.18 -41.45 6.30
N PRO A 619 2.38 -42.12 5.45
CA PRO A 619 2.04 -43.51 5.67
C PRO A 619 3.23 -44.42 5.31
N ASP A 620 3.58 -45.33 6.21
CA ASP A 620 4.43 -46.47 5.87
C ASP A 620 3.55 -47.68 5.55
N VAL A 621 3.55 -48.07 4.28
CA VAL A 621 2.82 -49.24 3.76
C VAL A 621 3.75 -50.19 3.01
N GLY A 622 5.06 -50.12 3.26
CA GLY A 622 6.03 -51.03 2.63
C GLY A 622 6.37 -50.70 1.17
N ASN A 623 6.16 -49.46 0.73
CA ASN A 623 6.32 -49.04 -0.67
C ASN A 623 7.70 -48.46 -1.04
N ARG A 624 8.68 -48.52 -0.12
CA ARG A 624 10.02 -47.90 -0.27
C ARG A 624 9.96 -46.38 -0.40
N SER A 625 9.07 -45.73 0.33
CA SER A 625 9.03 -44.27 0.37
C SER A 625 10.25 -43.71 1.12
N ARG A 626 10.66 -42.49 0.75
CA ARG A 626 11.87 -41.85 1.30
C ARG A 626 11.59 -40.42 1.71
N ILE A 627 12.22 -39.99 2.79
CA ILE A 627 12.21 -38.59 3.23
C ILE A 627 13.65 -38.09 3.29
N VAL A 628 13.96 -37.01 2.61
CA VAL A 628 15.27 -36.35 2.69
C VAL A 628 15.12 -35.14 3.61
N ILE A 629 15.97 -35.05 4.63
CA ILE A 629 16.02 -33.90 5.53
C ILE A 629 17.36 -33.22 5.34
N THR A 630 17.38 -31.92 5.06
CA THR A 630 18.64 -31.15 5.14
C THR A 630 18.64 -30.33 6.43
N THR A 631 19.75 -30.34 7.16
CA THR A 631 19.86 -29.58 8.42
C THR A 631 21.29 -29.13 8.69
N ARG A 632 21.43 -28.04 9.45
CA ARG A 632 22.71 -27.57 9.98
C ARG A 632 23.08 -28.23 11.30
N LEU A 633 22.11 -28.86 11.96
CA LEU A 633 22.22 -29.33 13.33
C LEU A 633 22.30 -30.85 13.35
N GLU A 634 23.44 -31.36 13.80
CA GLU A 634 23.67 -32.80 13.93
C GLU A 634 22.66 -33.46 14.89
N GLU A 635 22.24 -32.72 15.93
CA GLU A 635 21.25 -33.19 16.90
C GLU A 635 19.86 -33.42 16.26
N VAL A 636 19.45 -32.56 15.33
CA VAL A 636 18.20 -32.77 14.58
C VAL A 636 18.31 -34.02 13.71
N ALA A 637 19.45 -34.22 13.06
CA ALA A 637 19.70 -35.41 12.25
C ALA A 637 19.68 -36.71 13.06
N LYS A 638 20.22 -36.69 14.29
CA LYS A 638 20.16 -37.82 15.22
C LYS A 638 18.73 -38.10 15.67
N GLN A 639 17.91 -37.07 15.89
CA GLN A 639 16.51 -37.22 16.31
C GLN A 639 15.60 -37.81 15.22
N VAL A 640 15.83 -37.43 13.95
CA VAL A 640 15.02 -37.89 12.81
C VAL A 640 15.57 -39.17 12.17
N LYS A 641 16.72 -39.64 12.64
CA LYS A 641 17.37 -40.87 12.16
C LYS A 641 16.41 -42.05 12.28
N HIS A 642 16.32 -42.83 11.19
CA HIS A 642 15.62 -44.10 11.18
C HIS A 642 16.62 -45.23 10.94
N HIS A 643 16.75 -45.74 9.71
CA HIS A 643 17.72 -46.81 9.40
C HIS A 643 19.05 -46.25 8.88
N ILE A 644 19.02 -45.16 8.12
CA ILE A 644 20.22 -44.54 7.54
C ILE A 644 20.89 -43.58 8.54
N ASP A 645 22.20 -43.71 8.69
CA ASP A 645 23.01 -42.77 9.46
C ASP A 645 23.02 -41.37 8.83
N PRO A 646 23.03 -40.29 9.64
CA PRO A 646 23.20 -38.93 9.13
C PRO A 646 24.39 -38.79 8.17
N TYR A 647 24.11 -38.35 6.96
CA TYR A 647 25.10 -38.11 5.94
C TYR A 647 25.73 -36.73 6.13
N SER A 648 26.94 -36.71 6.68
CA SER A 648 27.74 -35.47 6.80
C SER A 648 28.32 -35.09 5.45
N LEU A 649 27.87 -33.97 4.89
CA LEU A 649 28.31 -33.48 3.59
C LEU A 649 29.78 -33.02 3.68
N PRO A 650 30.71 -33.57 2.86
CA PRO A 650 32.09 -33.11 2.84
C PRO A 650 32.22 -31.71 2.24
N PHE A 651 33.36 -31.06 2.51
CA PHE A 651 33.76 -29.86 1.78
C PHE A 651 34.20 -30.20 0.36
N LEU A 652 34.18 -29.21 -0.53
CA LEU A 652 34.75 -29.37 -1.87
C LEU A 652 36.25 -29.61 -1.78
N THR A 653 36.74 -30.52 -2.62
CA THR A 653 38.18 -30.73 -2.82
C THR A 653 38.83 -29.47 -3.39
N SER A 654 40.17 -29.41 -3.34
CA SER A 654 40.91 -28.27 -3.91
C SER A 654 40.62 -28.08 -5.40
N ASP A 655 40.49 -29.17 -6.15
CA ASP A 655 40.25 -29.14 -7.59
C ASP A 655 38.81 -28.72 -7.91
N GLU A 656 37.82 -29.23 -7.17
CA GLU A 656 36.42 -28.78 -7.29
C GLU A 656 36.28 -27.29 -6.91
N SER A 657 37.01 -26.86 -5.87
CA SER A 657 37.01 -25.47 -5.42
C SER A 657 37.59 -24.54 -6.48
N LEU A 658 38.71 -24.94 -7.10
CA LEU A 658 39.33 -24.21 -8.20
C LEU A 658 38.40 -24.14 -9.42
N LYS A 659 37.78 -25.27 -9.78
CA LYS A 659 36.82 -25.35 -10.89
C LYS A 659 35.61 -24.45 -10.64
N LEU A 660 35.07 -24.42 -9.43
CA LEU A 660 33.96 -23.55 -9.06
C LEU A 660 34.36 -22.07 -9.11
N LEU A 661 35.53 -21.71 -8.56
CA LEU A 661 36.07 -20.35 -8.59
C LEU A 661 36.22 -19.86 -10.02
N GLN A 662 36.91 -20.63 -10.85
CA GLN A 662 37.16 -20.29 -12.26
C GLN A 662 35.85 -20.16 -13.02
N LYS A 663 34.89 -21.07 -12.82
CA LYS A 663 33.58 -20.98 -13.46
C LYS A 663 32.80 -19.73 -13.06
N LYS A 664 32.84 -19.33 -11.78
CA LYS A 664 32.13 -18.13 -11.32
C LYS A 664 32.82 -16.83 -11.76
N VAL A 665 34.15 -16.83 -11.93
CA VAL A 665 34.92 -15.68 -12.43
C VAL A 665 34.84 -15.56 -13.97
N PHE A 666 35.21 -16.61 -14.69
CA PHE A 666 35.40 -16.63 -16.16
C PHE A 666 34.18 -17.14 -16.95
N GLN A 667 33.15 -17.68 -16.29
CA GLN A 667 31.94 -18.22 -16.92
C GLN A 667 32.24 -19.35 -17.93
N GLN A 668 32.11 -19.11 -19.23
CA GLN A 668 32.40 -20.07 -20.30
C GLN A 668 33.83 -19.95 -20.85
N GLU A 669 34.58 -18.91 -20.44
CA GLU A 669 35.95 -18.69 -20.88
C GLU A 669 36.95 -19.45 -20.00
N SER A 670 38.09 -19.85 -20.58
CA SER A 670 39.17 -20.53 -19.85
C SER A 670 39.97 -19.54 -19.00
N CYS A 671 40.39 -19.95 -17.81
CA CYS A 671 41.30 -19.18 -16.96
C CYS A 671 42.63 -18.88 -17.70
N PRO A 672 43.04 -17.60 -17.82
CA PRO A 672 44.33 -17.24 -18.43
C PRO A 672 45.51 -17.93 -17.72
N PRO A 673 46.55 -18.38 -18.44
CA PRO A 673 47.70 -19.07 -17.85
C PRO A 673 48.38 -18.26 -16.73
N SER A 674 48.47 -16.94 -16.88
CA SER A 674 49.04 -16.02 -15.89
C SER A 674 48.29 -15.96 -14.57
N LEU A 675 47.04 -16.42 -14.52
CA LEU A 675 46.19 -16.40 -13.33
C LEU A 675 45.99 -17.79 -12.71
N GLN A 676 46.53 -18.85 -13.31
CA GLN A 676 46.33 -20.22 -12.80
C GLN A 676 46.88 -20.39 -11.38
N ASP A 677 48.13 -20.00 -11.13
CA ASP A 677 48.77 -20.18 -9.82
C ASP A 677 48.05 -19.38 -8.72
N VAL A 678 47.72 -18.12 -8.99
CA VAL A 678 47.00 -17.30 -8.02
C VAL A 678 45.56 -17.77 -7.83
N SER A 679 44.90 -18.29 -8.87
CA SER A 679 43.56 -18.87 -8.76
C SER A 679 43.54 -20.12 -7.87
N LYS A 680 44.57 -20.97 -7.98
CA LYS A 680 44.75 -22.13 -7.11
C LYS A 680 44.99 -21.69 -5.66
N ALA A 681 45.89 -20.74 -5.44
CA ALA A 681 46.18 -20.22 -4.09
C ALA A 681 44.96 -19.58 -3.41
N VAL A 682 44.10 -18.89 -4.18
CA VAL A 682 42.84 -18.33 -3.69
C VAL A 682 41.84 -19.44 -3.35
N ALA A 683 41.66 -20.43 -4.24
CA ALA A 683 40.76 -21.55 -4.00
C ALA A 683 41.14 -22.36 -2.75
N GLU A 684 42.45 -22.62 -2.55
CA GLU A 684 42.97 -23.27 -1.34
C GLU A 684 42.70 -22.44 -0.07
N ARG A 685 42.75 -21.10 -0.18
CA ARG A 685 42.43 -20.20 0.93
C ARG A 685 40.95 -20.25 1.30
N CYS A 686 40.04 -20.52 0.35
CA CYS A 686 38.61 -20.68 0.60
C CYS A 686 38.23 -21.97 1.36
N LYS A 687 39.15 -22.92 1.56
CA LYS A 687 38.96 -24.15 2.37
C LYS A 687 37.74 -25.00 1.96
N GLY A 688 37.43 -25.07 0.67
CA GLY A 688 36.40 -25.97 0.16
C GLY A 688 34.95 -25.57 0.46
N LEU A 689 34.71 -24.34 0.94
CA LEU A 689 33.36 -23.82 1.20
C LEU A 689 32.74 -23.18 -0.06
N PRO A 690 31.67 -23.76 -0.65
CA PRO A 690 31.07 -23.25 -1.88
C PRO A 690 30.66 -21.78 -1.80
N LEU A 691 29.99 -21.36 -0.71
CA LEU A 691 29.56 -19.97 -0.56
C LEU A 691 30.74 -18.99 -0.49
N VAL A 692 31.80 -19.32 0.25
CA VAL A 692 33.01 -18.50 0.36
C VAL A 692 33.67 -18.34 -1.01
N ILE A 693 33.79 -19.44 -1.76
CA ILE A 693 34.34 -19.43 -3.13
C ILE A 693 33.52 -18.50 -4.03
N VAL A 694 32.18 -18.60 -3.96
CA VAL A 694 31.25 -17.79 -4.75
C VAL A 694 31.35 -16.30 -4.41
N LEU A 695 31.45 -15.93 -3.12
CA LEU A 695 31.63 -14.55 -2.68
C LEU A 695 32.99 -13.99 -3.11
N VAL A 696 34.07 -14.76 -2.96
CA VAL A 696 35.42 -14.38 -3.40
C VAL A 696 35.48 -14.17 -4.91
N ALA A 697 34.85 -15.05 -5.69
CA ALA A 697 34.72 -14.88 -7.13
C ALA A 697 34.05 -13.55 -7.49
N GLY A 698 33.04 -13.13 -6.71
CA GLY A 698 32.34 -11.86 -6.88
C GLY A 698 33.23 -10.64 -6.61
N ILE A 699 34.09 -10.69 -5.60
CA ILE A 699 35.08 -9.64 -5.29
C ILE A 699 36.10 -9.52 -6.42
N ILE A 700 36.63 -10.65 -6.87
CA ILE A 700 37.64 -10.73 -7.93
C ILE A 700 37.13 -10.14 -9.25
N LYS A 701 35.89 -10.44 -9.62
CA LYS A 701 35.29 -10.02 -10.89
C LYS A 701 35.20 -8.50 -11.08
N ARG A 702 35.27 -7.71 -9.99
CA ARG A 702 35.12 -6.24 -10.03
C ARG A 702 36.36 -5.47 -10.47
N ASN A 703 37.53 -5.87 -9.99
CA ASN A 703 38.73 -5.00 -9.99
C ASN A 703 39.86 -5.49 -10.92
N LYS A 704 39.47 -6.07 -12.08
CA LYS A 704 40.32 -6.53 -13.19
C LYS A 704 41.00 -7.89 -13.02
N MET A 705 41.36 -8.47 -14.17
CA MET A 705 42.06 -9.76 -14.32
C MET A 705 43.57 -9.63 -14.09
N GLU A 706 43.97 -8.98 -13.00
CA GLU A 706 45.36 -8.76 -12.61
C GLU A 706 45.74 -9.67 -11.43
N ALA A 707 46.91 -10.32 -11.50
CA ALA A 707 47.34 -11.26 -10.45
C ALA A 707 47.55 -10.58 -9.09
N SER A 708 48.00 -9.32 -9.08
CA SER A 708 48.20 -8.50 -7.86
C SER A 708 46.91 -8.36 -7.04
N TRP A 709 45.79 -8.07 -7.70
CA TRP A 709 44.48 -7.96 -7.05
C TRP A 709 44.04 -9.28 -6.42
N TRP A 710 44.25 -10.41 -7.11
CA TRP A 710 43.90 -11.72 -6.56
C TRP A 710 44.73 -12.06 -5.31
N HIS A 711 46.01 -11.66 -5.30
CA HIS A 711 46.86 -11.79 -4.11
C HIS A 711 46.37 -10.93 -2.94
N GLU A 712 45.93 -9.69 -3.20
CA GLU A 712 45.35 -8.82 -2.18
C GLU A 712 44.07 -9.41 -1.58
N VAL A 713 43.17 -9.93 -2.42
CA VAL A 713 41.96 -10.64 -1.97
C VAL A 713 42.34 -11.86 -1.14
N LYS A 714 43.31 -12.68 -1.57
CA LYS A 714 43.80 -13.84 -0.82
C LYS A 714 44.29 -13.44 0.58
N ASN A 715 45.05 -12.36 0.66
CA ASN A 715 45.65 -11.89 1.92
C ASN A 715 44.62 -11.26 2.86
N SER A 716 43.53 -10.71 2.31
CA SER A 716 42.42 -10.14 3.08
C SER A 716 41.48 -11.19 3.68
N LEU A 717 41.53 -12.44 3.20
CA LEU A 717 40.77 -13.55 3.78
C LEU A 717 41.34 -13.98 5.13
N VAL A 718 40.51 -13.94 6.17
CA VAL A 718 40.83 -14.39 7.53
C VAL A 718 41.22 -15.88 7.54
N SER A 719 42.04 -16.32 8.49
CA SER A 719 42.32 -17.76 8.64
C SER A 719 41.08 -18.51 9.13
N TYR A 720 40.79 -19.66 8.51
CA TYR A 720 39.77 -20.57 8.99
C TYR A 720 40.23 -21.27 10.26
N ASN A 721 39.58 -20.98 11.40
CA ASN A 721 39.94 -21.52 12.71
C ASN A 721 39.04 -22.69 13.17
N GLY A 722 38.23 -23.28 12.27
CA GLY A 722 37.30 -24.37 12.60
C GLY A 722 35.86 -23.92 12.92
N GLU A 723 35.64 -22.63 13.19
CA GLU A 723 34.30 -22.04 13.34
C GLU A 723 33.80 -21.44 12.01
N SER A 724 32.81 -22.10 11.41
CA SER A 724 32.34 -21.84 10.03
C SER A 724 31.54 -20.55 9.85
N GLU A 725 30.68 -20.19 10.80
CA GLU A 725 29.81 -19.02 10.65
C GLU A 725 30.61 -17.72 10.67
N GLY A 726 31.61 -17.60 11.55
CA GLY A 726 32.51 -16.45 11.58
C GLY A 726 33.31 -16.28 10.29
N TYR A 727 33.71 -17.39 9.65
CA TYR A 727 34.48 -17.34 8.40
C TYR A 727 33.62 -16.90 7.19
N SER A 728 32.40 -17.43 7.08
CA SER A 728 31.48 -17.01 6.00
C SER A 728 31.01 -15.56 6.19
N LEU A 729 30.76 -15.12 7.43
CA LEU A 729 30.38 -13.74 7.73
C LEU A 729 31.52 -12.75 7.51
N SER A 730 32.76 -13.09 7.86
CA SER A 730 33.93 -12.24 7.58
C SER A 730 34.21 -12.12 6.08
N THR A 731 34.05 -13.22 5.32
CA THR A 731 34.12 -13.16 3.85
C THR A 731 32.99 -12.29 3.27
N MET A 732 31.78 -12.39 3.84
CA MET A 732 30.66 -11.53 3.43
C MET A 732 30.91 -10.06 3.76
N GLN A 733 31.52 -9.75 4.90
CA GLN A 733 31.96 -8.39 5.26
C GLN A 733 32.96 -7.86 4.21
N LEU A 734 33.95 -8.68 3.82
CA LEU A 734 34.89 -8.31 2.74
C LEU A 734 34.17 -8.05 1.41
N SER A 735 33.20 -8.90 1.04
CA SER A 735 32.39 -8.68 -0.17
C SER A 735 31.59 -7.38 -0.10
N TYR A 736 31.01 -7.09 1.07
CA TYR A 736 30.25 -5.88 1.34
C TYR A 736 31.10 -4.61 1.28
N ASP A 737 32.31 -4.65 1.84
CA ASP A 737 33.24 -3.52 1.82
C ASP A 737 33.72 -3.21 0.40
N ASN A 738 33.79 -4.22 -0.47
CA ASN A 738 34.08 -4.09 -1.90
C ASN A 738 32.83 -3.77 -2.77
N LEU A 739 31.65 -3.53 -2.18
CA LEU A 739 30.48 -3.02 -2.92
C LEU A 739 30.58 -1.50 -3.09
N PRO A 740 30.25 -0.95 -4.28
CA PRO A 740 29.98 0.47 -4.45
C PRO A 740 28.93 0.99 -3.46
N ASP A 741 29.11 2.21 -2.97
CA ASP A 741 28.28 2.80 -1.92
C ASP A 741 26.78 2.85 -2.26
N HIS A 742 26.44 3.01 -3.54
CA HIS A 742 25.05 3.07 -3.99
C HIS A 742 24.33 1.71 -3.96
N LEU A 743 25.07 0.59 -3.96
CA LEU A 743 24.50 -0.78 -3.92
C LEU A 743 24.30 -1.28 -2.49
N ARG A 744 25.07 -0.77 -1.53
CA ARG A 744 25.00 -1.19 -0.12
C ARG A 744 23.59 -1.00 0.50
N PRO A 745 22.88 0.14 0.35
CA PRO A 745 21.49 0.27 0.82
C PRO A 745 20.55 -0.73 0.17
N CYS A 746 20.72 -0.98 -1.15
CA CYS A 746 19.89 -1.88 -1.93
C CYS A 746 19.99 -3.32 -1.40
N LEU A 747 21.21 -3.78 -1.11
CA LEU A 747 21.46 -5.10 -0.52
C LEU A 747 20.92 -5.20 0.91
N LEU A 748 21.21 -4.21 1.78
CA LEU A 748 20.72 -4.23 3.16
C LEU A 748 19.19 -4.27 3.23
N TYR A 749 18.52 -3.53 2.34
CA TYR A 749 17.06 -3.50 2.27
C TYR A 749 16.44 -4.87 1.93
N MET A 750 17.14 -5.72 1.18
CA MET A 750 16.68 -7.09 0.94
C MET A 750 16.59 -7.93 2.22
N GLY A 751 17.26 -7.51 3.30
CA GLY A 751 17.12 -8.08 4.65
C GLY A 751 15.69 -8.02 5.21
N MET A 752 14.80 -7.21 4.64
CA MET A 752 13.39 -7.12 5.07
C MET A 752 12.54 -8.32 4.62
N PHE A 753 12.98 -9.03 3.59
CA PHE A 753 12.23 -10.17 3.06
C PHE A 753 12.45 -11.43 3.93
N PRO A 754 11.48 -12.36 3.95
CA PRO A 754 11.65 -13.63 4.64
C PRO A 754 12.83 -14.44 4.09
N GLU A 755 13.34 -15.35 4.91
CA GLU A 755 14.31 -16.36 4.48
C GLU A 755 13.76 -17.15 3.28
N ASP A 756 14.63 -17.45 2.32
CA ASP A 756 14.31 -18.12 1.05
C ASP A 756 13.22 -17.48 0.16
N ALA A 757 12.82 -16.25 0.44
CA ALA A 757 11.80 -15.56 -0.35
C ALA A 757 12.25 -15.39 -1.80
N ARG A 758 11.39 -15.80 -2.74
CA ARG A 758 11.54 -15.46 -4.17
C ARG A 758 11.00 -14.07 -4.40
N ILE A 759 11.87 -13.08 -4.36
CA ILE A 759 11.52 -11.66 -4.43
C ILE A 759 11.21 -11.28 -5.90
N PRO A 760 9.99 -10.79 -6.21
CA PRO A 760 9.65 -10.31 -7.55
C PRO A 760 10.46 -9.05 -7.89
N LEU A 761 11.14 -9.05 -9.04
CA LEU A 761 12.01 -7.93 -9.40
C LEU A 761 11.25 -6.59 -9.57
N SER A 762 10.03 -6.62 -10.13
CA SER A 762 9.25 -5.39 -10.30
C SER A 762 8.90 -4.71 -8.97
N GLU A 763 8.64 -5.51 -7.94
CA GLU A 763 8.31 -5.02 -6.60
C GLU A 763 9.56 -4.43 -5.91
N LEU A 764 10.67 -5.17 -5.96
CA LEU A 764 11.95 -4.73 -5.41
C LEU A 764 12.44 -3.41 -6.01
N ILE A 765 12.34 -3.24 -7.34
CA ILE A 765 12.69 -1.99 -8.02
C ILE A 765 11.82 -0.84 -7.51
N SER A 766 10.50 -1.04 -7.45
CA SER A 766 9.56 -0.01 -6.96
C SER A 766 9.85 0.37 -5.50
N LEU A 767 10.24 -0.58 -4.67
CA LEU A 767 10.67 -0.33 -3.29
C LEU A 767 11.97 0.51 -3.23
N TRP A 768 13.00 0.15 -4.00
CA TRP A 768 14.26 0.91 -4.05
C TRP A 768 14.07 2.33 -4.59
N ILE A 769 13.18 2.53 -5.57
CA ILE A 769 12.81 3.85 -6.08
C ILE A 769 12.09 4.65 -4.99
N ALA A 770 11.10 4.06 -4.31
CA ALA A 770 10.34 4.72 -3.25
C ALA A 770 11.23 5.14 -2.06
N GLU A 771 12.21 4.31 -1.70
CA GLU A 771 13.22 4.61 -0.67
C GLU A 771 14.30 5.61 -1.13
N CYS A 772 14.30 5.96 -2.42
CA CYS A 772 15.28 6.85 -3.07
C CYS A 772 16.72 6.31 -3.05
N PHE A 773 16.90 4.99 -3.14
CA PHE A 773 18.24 4.39 -3.28
C PHE A 773 18.82 4.53 -4.68
N VAL A 774 17.94 4.69 -5.68
CA VAL A 774 18.28 4.76 -7.10
C VAL A 774 18.59 6.19 -7.52
N GLN A 775 19.73 6.40 -8.19
CA GLN A 775 20.12 7.71 -8.71
C GLN A 775 19.31 8.05 -9.98
N ASN A 776 18.83 9.28 -10.06
CA ASN A 776 18.25 9.83 -11.28
C ASN A 776 19.38 10.42 -12.13
N ILE A 777 19.90 9.62 -13.06
CA ILE A 777 20.92 10.04 -14.02
C ILE A 777 20.15 10.59 -15.23
N GLU A 778 20.37 11.86 -15.60
CA GLU A 778 19.55 12.58 -16.61
C GLU A 778 19.38 11.82 -17.94
N SER A 779 20.33 10.94 -18.29
CA SER A 779 20.32 10.14 -19.51
C SER A 779 19.64 8.76 -19.40
N ARG A 780 19.19 8.33 -18.21
CA ARG A 780 18.65 6.97 -17.98
C ARG A 780 17.41 6.97 -17.08
N ARG A 781 16.51 6.02 -17.31
CA ARG A 781 15.30 5.86 -16.49
C ARG A 781 15.63 5.22 -15.15
N LEU A 782 14.88 5.58 -14.10
CA LEU A 782 15.07 5.01 -12.75
C LEU A 782 14.93 3.49 -12.73
N GLU A 783 13.95 2.93 -13.44
CA GLU A 783 13.72 1.49 -13.50
C GLU A 783 14.89 0.76 -14.19
N GLU A 784 15.48 1.37 -15.22
CA GLU A 784 16.66 0.84 -15.93
C GLU A 784 17.92 0.93 -15.07
N THR A 785 18.12 2.05 -14.36
CA THR A 785 19.21 2.20 -13.39
C THR A 785 19.10 1.20 -12.23
N ALA A 786 17.88 0.98 -11.72
CA ALA A 786 17.62 -0.01 -10.68
C ALA A 786 17.83 -1.46 -11.16
N GLU A 787 17.42 -1.79 -12.39
CA GLU A 787 17.78 -3.07 -13.03
C GLU A 787 19.30 -3.24 -13.13
N GLY A 788 20.02 -2.16 -13.48
CA GLY A 788 21.50 -2.12 -13.47
C GLY A 788 22.08 -2.45 -12.10
N TYR A 789 21.60 -1.80 -11.04
CA TYR A 789 22.05 -2.04 -9.66
C TYR A 789 21.85 -3.50 -9.23
N LEU A 790 20.71 -4.11 -9.58
CA LEU A 790 20.50 -5.54 -9.32
C LEU A 790 21.51 -6.40 -10.08
N ASN A 791 21.74 -6.12 -11.37
CA ASN A 791 22.70 -6.88 -12.16
C ASN A 791 24.10 -6.77 -11.59
N ASP A 792 24.49 -5.61 -11.05
CA ASP A 792 25.77 -5.43 -10.37
C ASP A 792 25.84 -6.25 -9.08
N LEU A 793 24.76 -6.30 -8.29
CA LEU A 793 24.67 -7.17 -7.11
C LEU A 793 24.77 -8.66 -7.48
N ILE A 794 24.09 -9.09 -8.54
CA ILE A 794 24.18 -10.46 -9.09
C ILE A 794 25.60 -10.74 -9.57
N SER A 795 26.24 -9.78 -10.24
CA SER A 795 27.63 -9.94 -10.73
C SER A 795 28.64 -10.11 -9.60
N SER A 796 28.37 -9.51 -8.43
CA SER A 796 29.13 -9.72 -7.19
C SER A 796 28.74 -10.97 -6.42
N ASN A 797 27.85 -11.82 -6.95
CA ASN A 797 27.41 -13.08 -6.37
C ASN A 797 26.76 -12.98 -4.96
N VAL A 798 26.38 -11.78 -4.50
CA VAL A 798 25.67 -11.60 -3.22
C VAL A 798 24.16 -11.80 -3.36
N VAL A 799 23.63 -11.77 -4.59
CA VAL A 799 22.23 -12.02 -4.93
C VAL A 799 22.14 -13.10 -5.99
N MET A 800 21.23 -14.05 -5.80
CA MET A 800 21.00 -15.17 -6.73
C MET A 800 19.79 -14.90 -7.62
N VAL A 801 19.83 -15.42 -8.85
CA VAL A 801 18.69 -15.40 -9.78
C VAL A 801 17.84 -16.65 -9.55
N SER A 802 16.62 -16.48 -9.07
CA SER A 802 15.69 -17.60 -8.80
C SER A 802 14.68 -17.83 -9.92
N GLY A 803 14.64 -16.94 -10.92
CA GLY A 803 13.90 -17.18 -12.16
C GLY A 803 14.11 -16.07 -13.20
N ARG A 804 14.06 -16.43 -14.48
CA ARG A 804 14.17 -15.51 -15.62
C ARG A 804 12.86 -15.40 -16.41
N ARG A 805 12.68 -14.27 -17.08
CA ARG A 805 11.61 -14.02 -18.06
C ARG A 805 12.00 -14.65 -19.41
N TYR A 806 11.05 -14.70 -20.35
CA TYR A 806 11.27 -15.24 -21.70
C TYR A 806 12.43 -14.58 -22.47
N ASN A 807 12.74 -13.31 -22.17
CA ASN A 807 13.80 -12.54 -22.82
C ASN A 807 15.15 -12.64 -22.06
N GLY A 808 15.30 -13.60 -21.15
CA GLY A 808 16.52 -13.80 -20.36
C GLY A 808 16.70 -12.82 -19.20
N LYS A 809 15.91 -11.74 -19.11
CA LYS A 809 15.95 -10.81 -17.96
C LYS A 809 15.50 -11.50 -16.68
N VAL A 810 15.98 -11.01 -15.54
CA VAL A 810 15.60 -11.54 -14.22
C VAL A 810 14.10 -11.31 -13.95
N LYS A 811 13.40 -12.34 -13.47
CA LYS A 811 12.01 -12.28 -13.01
C LYS A 811 11.94 -12.28 -11.49
N TYR A 812 12.68 -13.19 -10.87
CA TYR A 812 12.79 -13.35 -9.42
C TYR A 812 14.25 -13.41 -9.02
N CYS A 813 14.55 -12.83 -7.87
CA CYS A 813 15.84 -12.97 -7.21
C CYS A 813 15.65 -13.58 -5.81
N GLN A 814 16.75 -14.02 -5.21
CA GLN A 814 16.79 -14.60 -3.86
C GLN A 814 18.12 -14.24 -3.21
N VAL A 815 18.12 -14.03 -1.91
CA VAL A 815 19.32 -13.81 -1.11
C VAL A 815 19.60 -15.08 -0.31
N HIS A 816 20.86 -15.53 -0.30
CA HIS A 816 21.26 -16.70 0.48
C HIS A 816 21.21 -16.39 1.99
N ASP A 817 20.80 -17.32 2.85
CA ASP A 817 20.52 -17.04 4.26
C ASP A 817 21.69 -16.43 5.04
N VAL A 818 22.92 -16.89 4.79
CA VAL A 818 24.13 -16.30 5.39
C VAL A 818 24.28 -14.82 5.01
N VAL A 819 23.98 -14.46 3.76
CA VAL A 819 24.00 -13.07 3.28
C VAL A 819 22.85 -12.29 3.89
N LEU A 820 21.67 -12.89 4.01
CA LEU A 820 20.51 -12.28 4.66
C LEU A 820 20.79 -11.98 6.15
N HIS A 821 21.37 -12.95 6.86
CA HIS A 821 21.77 -12.80 8.27
C HIS A 821 22.83 -11.70 8.44
N PHE A 822 23.83 -11.66 7.54
CA PHE A 822 24.77 -10.56 7.48
C PHE A 822 24.06 -9.21 7.29
N CYS A 823 23.14 -9.10 6.33
CA CYS A 823 22.38 -7.87 6.08
C CYS A 823 21.57 -7.43 7.31
N LEU A 824 20.97 -8.36 8.04
CA LEU A 824 20.22 -8.10 9.26
C LEU A 824 21.11 -7.56 10.39
N ASN A 825 22.28 -8.18 10.61
CA ASN A 825 23.22 -7.74 11.64
C ASN A 825 23.84 -6.39 11.27
N LYS A 826 24.30 -6.24 10.02
CA LYS A 826 24.86 -4.99 9.52
C LYS A 826 23.84 -3.85 9.58
N SER A 827 22.58 -4.12 9.26
CA SER A 827 21.52 -3.13 9.37
C SER A 827 21.27 -2.67 10.80
N ARG A 828 21.44 -3.55 11.81
CA ARG A 828 21.34 -3.19 13.23
C ARG A 828 22.53 -2.38 13.70
N GLU A 829 23.75 -2.77 13.33
CA GLU A 829 24.99 -2.02 13.62
C GLU A 829 24.91 -0.59 13.09
N GLU A 830 24.41 -0.45 11.86
CA GLU A 830 24.37 0.82 11.11
C GLU A 830 23.07 1.60 11.33
N LYS A 831 22.15 1.06 12.17
CA LYS A 831 20.81 1.61 12.44
C LYS A 831 20.03 1.92 11.15
N PHE A 832 20.25 1.12 10.12
CA PHE A 832 19.66 1.31 8.79
C PHE A 832 18.21 0.84 8.73
N MET A 833 17.94 -0.31 9.33
CA MET A 833 16.59 -0.90 9.44
C MET A 833 16.54 -1.92 10.57
N LEU A 834 15.32 -2.21 11.02
CA LEU A 834 15.06 -3.30 11.94
C LEU A 834 14.04 -4.28 11.34
N ALA A 835 14.43 -5.54 11.15
CA ALA A 835 13.48 -6.61 10.91
C ALA A 835 13.05 -7.23 12.24
N VAL A 836 11.75 -7.16 12.55
CA VAL A 836 11.17 -7.75 13.75
C VAL A 836 10.55 -9.10 13.36
N LYS A 837 11.14 -10.19 13.86
CA LYS A 837 10.69 -11.58 13.67
C LYS A 837 10.16 -12.15 14.99
N GLY A 838 9.09 -12.95 14.93
CA GLY A 838 8.56 -13.69 16.09
C GLY A 838 7.66 -12.88 17.03
N ASN A 839 7.57 -13.31 18.30
CA ASN A 839 6.58 -12.79 19.26
C ASN A 839 6.79 -11.29 19.58
N PRO A 840 5.77 -10.43 19.37
CA PRO A 840 5.84 -8.99 19.60
C PRO A 840 6.23 -8.60 21.04
N ASN A 841 5.96 -9.44 22.04
CA ASN A 841 6.28 -9.16 23.45
C ASN A 841 7.79 -9.10 23.75
N ARG A 842 8.65 -9.61 22.86
CA ARG A 842 10.11 -9.50 22.99
C ARG A 842 10.65 -8.18 22.45
N PHE A 843 9.82 -7.38 21.79
CA PHE A 843 10.23 -6.11 21.18
C PHE A 843 10.18 -4.94 22.18
N GLN A 844 11.35 -4.41 22.52
CA GLN A 844 11.46 -3.25 23.42
C GLN A 844 11.46 -1.92 22.65
N SER A 845 10.27 -1.43 22.27
CA SER A 845 10.11 -0.18 21.50
C SER A 845 10.82 1.07 22.07
N SER A 846 11.07 1.12 23.38
CA SER A 846 11.78 2.23 24.03
C SER A 846 13.27 2.29 23.71
N ARG A 847 13.87 1.17 23.27
CA ARG A 847 15.29 1.09 22.85
C ARG A 847 15.50 1.42 21.37
N TRP A 848 14.43 1.46 20.58
CA TRP A 848 14.49 1.60 19.12
C TRP A 848 13.81 2.89 18.70
N LYS A 849 14.61 3.89 18.28
CA LYS A 849 14.12 5.18 17.75
C LYS A 849 14.13 5.23 16.22
N ASP A 850 14.30 4.07 15.60
CA ASP A 850 14.59 3.89 14.17
C ASP A 850 13.41 4.23 13.25
N ARG A 851 13.77 4.50 11.99
CA ARG A 851 12.86 4.99 10.96
C ARG A 851 12.38 3.90 10.00
N ARG A 852 13.16 2.86 9.68
CA ARG A 852 12.73 1.77 8.76
C ARG A 852 12.52 0.48 9.54
N VAL A 853 11.30 -0.05 9.53
CA VAL A 853 10.98 -1.26 10.30
C VAL A 853 10.20 -2.24 9.44
N GLY A 854 10.76 -3.43 9.25
CA GLY A 854 10.09 -4.56 8.62
C GLY A 854 9.46 -5.43 9.69
N PHE A 855 8.20 -5.82 9.51
CA PHE A 855 7.48 -6.66 10.46
C PHE A 855 7.13 -7.99 9.81
N ASN A 856 7.62 -9.08 10.39
CA ASN A 856 7.31 -10.44 9.94
C ASN A 856 6.25 -11.08 10.86
N PHE A 857 5.14 -10.39 11.10
CA PHE A 857 4.00 -10.87 11.89
C PHE A 857 2.70 -10.10 11.57
N SER A 858 1.58 -10.48 12.20
CA SER A 858 0.24 -10.01 11.85
C SER A 858 -0.01 -8.52 12.12
N THR A 859 -1.02 -7.95 11.44
CA THR A 859 -1.43 -6.54 11.59
C THR A 859 -1.80 -6.18 13.02
N ASP A 860 -2.54 -7.02 13.74
CA ASP A 860 -3.02 -6.68 15.08
C ASP A 860 -1.87 -6.54 16.09
N GLU A 861 -0.77 -7.26 15.86
CA GLU A 861 0.45 -7.20 16.68
C GLU A 861 1.33 -5.98 16.36
N LEU A 862 1.27 -5.43 15.15
CA LEU A 862 1.96 -4.19 14.78
C LEU A 862 1.36 -2.97 15.50
N PHE A 863 0.03 -2.95 15.65
CA PHE A 863 -0.71 -1.87 16.29
C PHE A 863 -0.78 -2.00 17.82
N SER A 864 -0.42 -3.15 18.39
CA SER A 864 -0.06 -3.25 19.80
C SER A 864 1.40 -2.86 20.06
N LEU A 865 2.23 -2.80 19.01
CA LEU A 865 3.65 -2.51 19.11
C LEU A 865 3.95 -1.01 19.21
N GLY A 866 4.67 -0.67 20.28
CA GLY A 866 5.35 0.61 20.42
C GLY A 866 4.47 1.78 20.84
N SER A 867 5.13 2.86 21.27
CA SER A 867 4.48 4.11 21.61
C SER A 867 3.95 4.83 20.37
N LYS A 868 3.02 5.76 20.57
CA LYS A 868 2.59 6.70 19.53
C LYS A 868 3.77 7.47 18.91
N THR A 869 4.81 7.73 19.70
CA THR A 869 6.03 8.42 19.25
C THR A 869 6.89 7.56 18.33
N PHE A 870 6.94 6.24 18.55
CA PHE A 870 7.61 5.29 17.65
C PHE A 870 6.90 5.24 16.28
N ARG A 871 5.58 5.03 16.27
CA ARG A 871 4.79 4.96 15.02
C ARG A 871 4.93 6.21 14.14
N ARG A 872 5.01 7.39 14.75
CA ARG A 872 5.18 8.68 14.05
C ARG A 872 6.51 8.83 13.33
N ARG A 873 7.53 8.06 13.69
CA ARG A 873 8.88 8.12 13.10
C ARG A 873 9.10 7.08 12.01
N LEU A 874 8.16 6.16 11.80
CA LEU A 874 8.26 5.13 10.78
C LEU A 874 8.26 5.74 9.37
N ARG A 875 9.15 5.22 8.52
CA ARG A 875 9.42 5.58 7.12
C ARG A 875 9.11 4.41 6.19
N SER A 876 9.26 3.18 6.65
CA SER A 876 8.88 1.98 5.91
C SER A 876 8.22 0.97 6.83
N VAL A 877 7.16 0.34 6.34
CA VAL A 877 6.43 -0.76 6.95
C VAL A 877 6.15 -1.79 5.87
N ILE A 878 6.72 -2.99 5.99
CA ILE A 878 6.46 -4.12 5.10
C ILE A 878 5.97 -5.28 5.96
N MET A 879 4.88 -5.91 5.53
CA MET A 879 4.25 -7.04 6.19
C MET A 879 4.23 -8.27 5.28
N THR A 880 4.80 -9.36 5.77
CA THR A 880 5.05 -10.57 4.97
C THR A 880 4.10 -11.72 5.30
N HIS A 881 3.39 -11.69 6.43
CA HIS A 881 2.49 -12.76 6.86
C HIS A 881 1.01 -12.41 6.65
N GLU A 882 0.21 -13.33 6.11
CA GLU A 882 -1.25 -13.22 6.09
C GLU A 882 -1.79 -13.46 7.51
N GLY A 883 -2.30 -12.43 8.18
CA GLY A 883 -2.99 -12.58 9.46
C GLY A 883 -4.41 -13.15 9.25
N ASN A 884 -4.93 -13.92 10.22
CA ASN A 884 -6.27 -14.54 10.11
C ASN A 884 -7.44 -13.58 10.43
N SER A 885 -7.16 -12.39 10.97
CA SER A 885 -8.16 -11.34 11.22
C SER A 885 -7.46 -10.00 11.46
N CYS A 886 -8.16 -8.88 11.20
CA CYS A 886 -7.77 -7.55 11.70
C CYS A 886 -8.97 -6.91 12.39
N ASP A 887 -8.79 -6.31 13.57
CA ASP A 887 -9.80 -5.43 14.15
C ASP A 887 -9.74 -4.03 13.50
N ARG A 888 -10.90 -3.42 13.29
CA ARG A 888 -11.07 -2.05 12.76
C ARG A 888 -10.33 -1.02 13.61
N LYS A 889 -10.19 -1.26 14.91
CA LYS A 889 -9.45 -0.38 15.84
C LYS A 889 -7.96 -0.32 15.50
N SER A 890 -7.38 -1.41 15.02
CA SER A 890 -5.96 -1.53 14.73
C SER A 890 -5.53 -0.56 13.61
N PHE A 891 -6.30 -0.46 12.52
CA PHE A 891 -5.99 0.46 11.42
C PHE A 891 -6.12 1.95 11.75
N SER A 892 -6.88 2.34 12.78
CA SER A 892 -6.99 3.76 13.16
C SER A 892 -5.62 4.37 13.51
N GLN A 893 -4.69 3.53 13.98
CA GLN A 893 -3.33 3.93 14.34
C GLN A 893 -2.38 4.13 13.14
N VAL A 894 -2.74 3.68 11.94
CA VAL A 894 -1.96 3.96 10.72
C VAL A 894 -1.90 5.47 10.47
N SER A 895 -2.95 6.21 10.86
CA SER A 895 -2.97 7.68 10.80
C SER A 895 -1.89 8.37 11.65
N ASP A 896 -1.30 7.64 12.60
CA ASP A 896 -0.14 8.13 13.37
C ASP A 896 1.17 8.06 12.57
N MET A 897 1.27 7.29 11.47
CA MET A 897 2.52 7.05 10.74
C MET A 897 2.85 8.14 9.70
N ARG A 898 2.73 9.42 10.05
CA ARG A 898 2.76 10.55 9.10
C ARG A 898 3.99 10.67 8.20
N LEU A 899 5.12 10.08 8.59
CA LEU A 899 6.39 10.17 7.88
C LEU A 899 6.66 8.99 6.93
N VAL A 900 5.73 8.02 6.84
CA VAL A 900 5.90 6.80 6.06
C VAL A 900 5.98 7.07 4.55
N LYS A 901 6.97 6.47 3.90
CA LYS A 901 7.21 6.49 2.45
C LYS A 901 6.82 5.17 1.79
N VAL A 902 7.07 4.05 2.47
CA VAL A 902 6.76 2.70 1.97
C VAL A 902 5.79 2.01 2.93
N MET A 903 4.69 1.51 2.40
CA MET A 903 3.70 0.76 3.16
C MET A 903 3.22 -0.44 2.34
N ASP A 904 3.62 -1.64 2.75
CA ASP A 904 3.11 -2.91 2.24
C ASP A 904 2.35 -3.65 3.33
N LEU A 905 1.02 -3.68 3.21
CA LEU A 905 0.11 -4.30 4.16
C LEU A 905 -0.51 -5.54 3.53
N ASN A 906 0.05 -6.71 3.85
CA ASN A 906 -0.52 -7.99 3.48
C ASN A 906 -1.67 -8.39 4.43
N CYS A 907 -2.81 -7.68 4.33
CA CYS A 907 -3.98 -7.92 5.18
C CYS A 907 -4.79 -9.16 4.74
N PRO A 908 -5.52 -9.84 5.66
CA PRO A 908 -6.48 -10.89 5.32
C PRO A 908 -7.48 -10.47 4.25
N ARG A 909 -7.95 -11.47 3.49
CA ARG A 909 -8.90 -11.35 2.37
C ARG A 909 -10.18 -10.56 2.66
N ASP A 910 -10.62 -10.53 3.92
CA ASP A 910 -11.90 -9.95 4.34
C ASP A 910 -11.77 -8.56 4.98
N ALA A 911 -10.54 -8.06 5.18
CA ALA A 911 -10.31 -6.74 5.79
C ALA A 911 -10.58 -5.62 4.75
N GLN A 912 -11.71 -4.93 4.90
CA GLN A 912 -11.96 -3.68 4.18
C GLN A 912 -11.25 -2.52 4.89
N ILE A 913 -10.18 -2.01 4.29
CA ILE A 913 -9.46 -0.84 4.80
C ILE A 913 -10.28 0.43 4.49
N TRP A 914 -10.49 1.28 5.50
CA TRP A 914 -11.31 2.49 5.40
C TRP A 914 -10.50 3.76 5.07
N LEU A 915 -11.16 4.65 4.31
CA LEU A 915 -10.61 5.75 3.50
C LEU A 915 -9.91 6.88 4.26
N ASP A 916 -10.31 7.18 5.50
CA ASP A 916 -9.80 8.35 6.23
C ASP A 916 -8.41 8.11 6.86
N ILE A 917 -7.96 6.86 6.85
CA ILE A 917 -6.78 6.40 7.59
C ILE A 917 -5.48 6.83 6.91
N PHE A 918 -5.46 6.85 5.58
CA PHE A 918 -4.27 7.20 4.79
C PHE A 918 -4.14 8.70 4.50
N ARG A 919 -5.18 9.51 4.75
CA ARG A 919 -5.16 10.95 4.47
C ARG A 919 -3.96 11.70 5.08
N PRO A 920 -3.47 11.36 6.30
CA PRO A 920 -2.32 12.05 6.88
C PRO A 920 -0.95 11.64 6.31
N LEU A 921 -0.90 10.67 5.38
CA LEU A 921 0.34 10.04 4.90
C LEU A 921 0.85 10.66 3.59
N ILE A 922 0.97 11.98 3.54
CA ILE A 922 1.30 12.71 2.29
C ILE A 922 2.69 12.36 1.70
N HIS A 923 3.59 11.79 2.52
CA HIS A 923 4.94 11.36 2.13
C HIS A 923 4.99 9.97 1.50
N LEU A 924 3.85 9.28 1.42
CA LEU A 924 3.77 7.92 0.91
C LEU A 924 4.05 7.87 -0.60
N LYS A 925 5.02 7.04 -0.97
CA LYS A 925 5.47 6.79 -2.35
C LYS A 925 5.10 5.40 -2.85
N TYR A 926 5.09 4.41 -1.96
CA TYR A 926 4.73 3.03 -2.28
C TYR A 926 3.60 2.56 -1.36
N LEU A 927 2.50 2.11 -1.95
CA LEU A 927 1.39 1.50 -1.24
C LEU A 927 1.02 0.16 -1.87
N ALA A 928 1.14 -0.90 -1.09
CA ALA A 928 0.60 -2.21 -1.41
C ALA A 928 -0.41 -2.64 -0.35
N VAL A 929 -1.60 -3.03 -0.78
CA VAL A 929 -2.70 -3.47 0.11
C VAL A 929 -3.46 -4.65 -0.48
N HIS A 930 -4.01 -5.49 0.38
CA HIS A 930 -4.76 -6.66 -0.07
C HIS A 930 -6.14 -6.31 -0.65
N SER A 931 -6.93 -5.45 0.01
CA SER A 931 -8.29 -5.09 -0.41
C SER A 931 -8.68 -3.65 -0.06
N ILE A 932 -9.46 -3.02 -0.94
CA ILE A 932 -9.97 -1.64 -0.78
C ILE A 932 -11.48 -1.61 -1.08
N ALA A 933 -12.25 -0.88 -0.28
CA ALA A 933 -13.70 -0.74 -0.43
C ALA A 933 -14.15 0.35 -1.43
N ASN A 934 -13.38 1.44 -1.61
CA ASN A 934 -13.60 2.51 -2.60
C ASN A 934 -12.28 3.30 -2.83
N TYR A 935 -12.17 4.06 -3.92
CA TYR A 935 -10.98 4.83 -4.29
C TYR A 935 -10.97 6.31 -3.86
N ASP A 936 -11.99 6.81 -3.14
CA ASP A 936 -12.08 8.24 -2.76
C ASP A 936 -10.87 8.77 -1.94
N TRP A 937 -10.04 7.90 -1.35
CA TRP A 937 -8.83 8.25 -0.57
C TRP A 937 -7.65 8.72 -1.43
N VAL A 938 -7.67 8.40 -2.73
CA VAL A 938 -6.64 8.78 -3.71
C VAL A 938 -6.42 10.31 -3.76
N LEU A 939 -7.41 11.07 -3.30
CA LEU A 939 -7.42 12.53 -3.17
C LEU A 939 -6.24 13.15 -2.39
N ASN A 940 -5.56 12.42 -1.50
CA ASN A 940 -4.65 13.02 -0.51
C ASN A 940 -3.21 12.47 -0.51
N LEU A 941 -2.80 11.74 -1.54
CA LEU A 941 -1.44 11.17 -1.64
C LEU A 941 -0.68 11.76 -2.84
N PRO A 942 -0.16 12.99 -2.71
CA PRO A 942 0.44 13.74 -3.82
C PRO A 942 1.78 13.18 -4.31
N HIS A 943 2.37 12.25 -3.55
CA HIS A 943 3.70 11.70 -3.82
C HIS A 943 3.70 10.22 -4.13
N LEU A 944 2.53 9.60 -4.34
CA LEU A 944 2.44 8.18 -4.63
C LEU A 944 3.04 7.89 -6.03
N GLU A 945 4.01 6.99 -6.05
CA GLU A 945 4.70 6.52 -7.25
C GLU A 945 4.25 5.09 -7.63
N THR A 946 3.94 4.25 -6.64
CA THR A 946 3.49 2.86 -6.84
C THR A 946 2.23 2.55 -6.04
N LEU A 947 1.23 2.00 -6.71
CA LEU A 947 -0.01 1.50 -6.12
C LEU A 947 -0.25 0.04 -6.52
N ILE A 948 -0.25 -0.86 -5.55
CA ILE A 948 -0.57 -2.28 -5.74
C ILE A 948 -1.77 -2.63 -4.88
N VAL A 949 -2.84 -3.07 -5.51
CA VAL A 949 -4.03 -3.60 -4.86
C VAL A 949 -4.12 -5.07 -5.24
N ARG A 950 -4.06 -6.01 -4.29
CA ARG A 950 -3.98 -7.45 -4.63
C ARG A 950 -5.36 -8.05 -4.98
N LYS A 951 -6.44 -7.50 -4.45
CA LYS A 951 -7.84 -7.90 -4.69
C LYS A 951 -8.78 -6.72 -4.45
N ILE A 952 -9.90 -6.63 -5.15
CA ILE A 952 -10.94 -5.62 -4.89
C ILE A 952 -12.26 -6.32 -4.58
N ALA A 953 -13.09 -5.72 -3.73
CA ALA A 953 -14.49 -6.11 -3.61
C ALA A 953 -15.25 -5.58 -4.84
N LYS A 954 -15.40 -6.41 -5.88
CA LYS A 954 -16.27 -6.21 -7.07
C LYS A 954 -16.29 -4.80 -7.68
N GLY A 955 -15.49 -4.60 -8.73
CA GLY A 955 -15.81 -3.67 -9.83
C GLY A 955 -16.04 -2.19 -9.46
N SER A 956 -15.15 -1.60 -8.67
CA SER A 956 -15.24 -0.18 -8.31
C SER A 956 -14.63 0.71 -9.41
N PRO A 957 -15.29 1.79 -9.84
CA PRO A 957 -14.71 2.71 -10.82
C PRO A 957 -13.53 3.49 -10.23
N LEU A 958 -12.52 3.74 -11.06
CA LEU A 958 -11.42 4.65 -10.72
C LEU A 958 -11.99 6.08 -10.59
N PRO A 959 -11.62 6.82 -9.54
CA PRO A 959 -12.17 8.14 -9.28
C PRO A 959 -11.50 9.16 -10.19
N THR A 960 -12.17 10.27 -10.49
CA THR A 960 -11.64 11.35 -11.33
C THR A 960 -10.25 11.86 -10.88
N ASN A 961 -9.98 11.85 -9.58
CA ASN A 961 -8.70 12.35 -9.04
C ASN A 961 -7.52 11.39 -9.21
N PHE A 962 -7.75 10.12 -9.54
CA PHE A 962 -6.67 9.19 -9.92
C PHE A 962 -5.85 9.76 -11.08
N TRP A 963 -6.52 10.42 -12.04
CA TRP A 963 -5.88 11.02 -13.20
C TRP A 963 -5.05 12.28 -12.90
N LYS A 964 -5.13 12.82 -11.67
CA LYS A 964 -4.32 13.97 -11.20
C LYS A 964 -3.03 13.54 -10.48
N MET A 965 -2.78 12.24 -10.33
CA MET A 965 -1.62 11.74 -9.61
C MET A 965 -0.37 11.67 -10.49
N GLU A 966 0.17 12.85 -10.83
CA GLU A 966 1.24 12.99 -11.82
C GLU A 966 2.51 12.18 -11.52
N LYS A 967 2.80 11.87 -10.25
CA LYS A 967 3.98 11.09 -9.83
C LYS A 967 3.83 9.58 -9.98
N LEU A 968 2.63 9.06 -10.29
CA LEU A 968 2.40 7.62 -10.44
C LEU A 968 3.21 7.03 -11.60
N ARG A 969 3.84 5.88 -11.34
CA ARG A 969 4.69 5.12 -12.25
C ARG A 969 4.19 3.69 -12.45
N HIS A 970 3.73 3.05 -11.38
CA HIS A 970 3.30 1.65 -11.40
C HIS A 970 1.95 1.49 -10.70
N VAL A 971 0.96 0.99 -11.42
CA VAL A 971 -0.37 0.67 -10.89
C VAL A 971 -0.75 -0.77 -11.23
N GLU A 972 -1.12 -1.53 -10.19
CA GLU A 972 -1.75 -2.84 -10.32
C GLU A 972 -3.06 -2.84 -9.53
N THR A 973 -4.19 -2.91 -10.24
CA THR A 973 -5.52 -2.82 -9.62
C THR A 973 -6.48 -3.82 -10.26
N PRO A 974 -6.46 -5.09 -9.82
CA PRO A 974 -7.40 -6.11 -10.25
C PRO A 974 -8.83 -5.65 -9.97
N GLU A 975 -9.66 -5.55 -10.99
CA GLU A 975 -11.08 -5.11 -10.93
C GLU A 975 -11.32 -3.60 -10.81
N GLY A 976 -10.29 -2.76 -11.00
CA GLY A 976 -10.49 -1.30 -11.15
C GLY A 976 -11.18 -0.99 -12.49
N ILE A 977 -12.35 -0.36 -12.46
CA ILE A 977 -13.13 -0.06 -13.67
C ILE A 977 -12.82 1.35 -14.20
N VAL A 978 -12.54 1.46 -15.49
CA VAL A 978 -12.56 2.74 -16.22
C VAL A 978 -13.95 2.94 -16.83
N ASP A 979 -14.70 3.93 -16.34
CA ASP A 979 -16.09 4.20 -16.74
C ASP A 979 -16.32 5.70 -17.02
N GLN A 980 -16.67 6.05 -18.26
CA GLN A 980 -16.96 7.42 -18.69
C GLN A 980 -18.30 7.98 -18.13
N TYR A 981 -19.29 7.14 -17.80
CA TYR A 981 -20.67 7.60 -17.59
C TYR A 981 -20.93 8.25 -16.22
N LYS A 982 -20.08 8.01 -15.21
CA LYS A 982 -20.16 8.73 -13.93
C LYS A 982 -19.45 10.09 -13.92
N ASP A 983 -18.63 10.37 -14.92
CA ASP A 983 -17.78 11.57 -14.94
C ASP A 983 -18.36 12.74 -15.76
N ARG A 984 -19.54 12.57 -16.40
CA ARG A 984 -20.20 13.65 -17.17
C ARG A 984 -20.74 14.81 -16.33
N LYS A 985 -20.81 14.71 -15.00
CA LYS A 985 -21.16 15.86 -14.13
C LYS A 985 -19.93 16.71 -13.83
N GLY A 986 -19.42 17.38 -14.88
CA GLY A 986 -18.67 18.63 -14.86
C GLY A 986 -17.49 18.77 -13.91
N MET A 987 -16.31 18.23 -14.27
CA MET A 987 -14.96 18.76 -13.96
C MET A 987 -13.89 17.95 -14.74
N PHE A 988 -14.06 17.73 -16.05
CA PHE A 988 -12.98 17.19 -16.88
C PHE A 988 -12.06 18.33 -17.30
N ASP A 989 -10.91 18.45 -16.63
CA ASP A 989 -9.82 19.27 -17.12
C ASP A 989 -8.99 18.42 -18.10
N GLU A 990 -8.97 18.80 -19.38
CA GLU A 990 -8.21 18.13 -20.44
C GLU A 990 -6.70 18.06 -20.14
N SER A 991 -6.22 18.90 -19.22
CA SER A 991 -4.83 19.01 -18.76
C SER A 991 -4.28 17.79 -18.01
N SER A 992 -5.12 17.01 -17.33
CA SER A 992 -4.67 15.96 -16.38
C SER A 992 -4.16 14.69 -17.09
N LYS A 993 -2.87 14.61 -17.44
CA LYS A 993 -2.22 13.42 -18.05
C LYS A 993 -1.26 12.76 -17.06
N LEU A 994 -1.25 11.43 -17.02
CA LEU A 994 -0.33 10.62 -16.21
C LEU A 994 0.93 10.29 -17.02
N GLU A 995 1.76 11.30 -17.28
CA GLU A 995 2.95 11.17 -18.14
C GLU A 995 4.06 10.31 -17.55
N ASN A 996 4.10 10.15 -16.22
CA ASN A 996 5.06 9.29 -15.52
C ASN A 996 4.63 7.82 -15.45
N LEU A 997 3.39 7.49 -15.78
CA LEU A 997 2.88 6.13 -15.67
C LEU A 997 3.55 5.22 -16.72
N ARG A 998 4.11 4.09 -16.28
CA ARG A 998 4.84 3.11 -17.11
C ARG A 998 4.16 1.75 -17.13
N ILE A 999 3.62 1.33 -16.00
CA ILE A 999 3.00 0.02 -15.83
C ILE A 999 1.58 0.21 -15.33
N PHE A 1000 0.62 -0.32 -16.07
CA PHE A 1000 -0.78 -0.37 -15.65
C PHE A 1000 -1.38 -1.75 -15.94
N ARG A 1001 -1.60 -2.56 -14.91
CA ARG A 1001 -2.04 -3.96 -15.05
C ARG A 1001 -3.39 -4.23 -14.39
N TYR A 1002 -4.09 -5.22 -14.94
CA TYR A 1002 -5.35 -5.78 -14.44
C TYR A 1002 -6.53 -4.81 -14.44
N VAL A 1003 -6.53 -3.84 -15.37
CA VAL A 1003 -7.56 -2.81 -15.52
C VAL A 1003 -8.81 -3.38 -16.17
N PHE A 1004 -10.00 -3.00 -15.69
CA PHE A 1004 -11.26 -3.36 -16.34
C PHE A 1004 -11.85 -2.23 -17.16
N ILE A 1005 -12.28 -2.56 -18.38
CA ILE A 1005 -12.91 -1.62 -19.30
C ILE A 1005 -14.33 -2.11 -19.62
N LYS A 1006 -15.33 -1.23 -19.41
CA LYS A 1006 -16.74 -1.52 -19.74
C LYS A 1006 -17.03 -1.41 -21.23
N GLU A 1007 -16.60 -0.32 -21.86
CA GLU A 1007 -16.84 -0.02 -23.28
C GLU A 1007 -15.52 0.22 -24.00
N ALA A 1008 -15.42 -0.21 -25.27
CA ALA A 1008 -14.20 -0.05 -26.06
C ALA A 1008 -13.75 1.42 -26.16
N ASP A 1009 -14.69 2.37 -26.20
CA ASP A 1009 -14.40 3.81 -26.27
C ASP A 1009 -13.67 4.34 -25.02
N ASN A 1010 -13.74 3.63 -23.88
CA ASN A 1010 -12.98 3.98 -22.68
C ASN A 1010 -11.48 3.65 -22.82
N LEU A 1011 -11.10 2.81 -23.79
CA LEU A 1011 -9.70 2.49 -24.06
C LEU A 1011 -8.95 3.68 -24.65
N ASP A 1012 -9.55 4.37 -25.62
CA ASP A 1012 -8.96 5.57 -26.23
C ASP A 1012 -8.72 6.67 -25.19
N LEU A 1013 -9.64 6.82 -24.24
CA LEU A 1013 -9.49 7.75 -23.12
C LEU A 1013 -8.28 7.37 -22.24
N LEU A 1014 -8.18 6.10 -21.82
CA LEU A 1014 -7.05 5.62 -21.00
C LEU A 1014 -5.72 5.85 -21.71
N LEU A 1015 -5.68 5.54 -23.00
CA LEU A 1015 -4.49 5.64 -23.84
C LEU A 1015 -4.07 7.10 -24.09
N ARG A 1016 -5.01 8.04 -24.20
CA ARG A 1016 -4.71 9.49 -24.26
C ARG A 1016 -4.19 10.03 -22.92
N LYS A 1017 -4.70 9.51 -21.81
CA LYS A 1017 -4.30 9.92 -20.45
C LYS A 1017 -2.96 9.33 -20.01
N CYS A 1018 -2.51 8.23 -20.61
CA CYS A 1018 -1.28 7.52 -20.25
C CYS A 1018 -0.34 7.34 -21.47
N PRO A 1019 0.24 8.43 -22.02
CA PRO A 1019 0.95 8.40 -23.31
C PRO A 1019 2.27 7.61 -23.31
N ASN A 1020 2.92 7.48 -22.15
CA ASN A 1020 4.25 6.89 -22.00
C ASN A 1020 4.22 5.47 -21.39
N LEU A 1021 3.09 4.78 -21.53
CA LEU A 1021 2.87 3.46 -20.96
C LEU A 1021 3.68 2.38 -21.71
N GLN A 1022 4.37 1.51 -20.96
CA GLN A 1022 5.19 0.42 -21.50
C GLN A 1022 4.54 -0.95 -21.34
N GLN A 1023 3.76 -1.13 -20.27
CA GLN A 1023 3.07 -2.37 -19.98
C GLN A 1023 1.61 -2.12 -19.65
N LEU A 1024 0.72 -2.76 -20.39
CA LEU A 1024 -0.73 -2.62 -20.25
C LEU A 1024 -1.39 -3.99 -20.13
N GLY A 1025 -2.27 -4.14 -19.13
CA GLY A 1025 -3.10 -5.33 -18.96
C GLY A 1025 -4.56 -4.95 -18.78
N ILE A 1026 -5.42 -5.31 -19.74
CA ILE A 1026 -6.83 -4.94 -19.80
C ILE A 1026 -7.73 -6.17 -19.81
N SER A 1027 -8.78 -6.14 -19.00
CA SER A 1027 -9.89 -7.08 -19.03
C SER A 1027 -11.19 -6.36 -19.39
N PHE A 1028 -11.80 -6.73 -20.51
CA PHE A 1028 -13.08 -6.18 -20.92
C PHE A 1028 -14.24 -6.85 -20.16
N MET A 1029 -15.23 -6.07 -19.74
CA MET A 1029 -16.46 -6.59 -19.12
C MET A 1029 -17.53 -6.89 -20.17
N LYS A 1030 -18.44 -7.83 -19.87
CA LYS A 1030 -19.66 -8.04 -20.67
C LYS A 1030 -20.60 -6.85 -20.41
N ALA A 1031 -21.15 -6.25 -21.47
CA ALA A 1031 -22.18 -5.22 -21.32
C ALA A 1031 -23.38 -5.83 -20.53
N PRO A 1032 -23.93 -5.13 -19.53
CA PRO A 1032 -25.18 -5.56 -18.92
C PRO A 1032 -26.28 -5.50 -19.98
N THR A 1033 -26.89 -6.64 -20.26
CA THR A 1033 -28.12 -6.73 -21.07
C THR A 1033 -29.28 -6.46 -20.12
N ASP A 1034 -30.06 -5.41 -20.35
CA ASP A 1034 -31.11 -4.94 -19.44
C ASP A 1034 -32.36 -5.83 -19.38
N ASP A 1035 -32.44 -6.93 -20.14
CA ASP A 1035 -33.61 -7.83 -20.11
C ASP A 1035 -33.24 -9.26 -19.73
N SER A 1036 -33.72 -9.69 -18.57
CA SER A 1036 -33.76 -11.09 -18.14
C SER A 1036 -34.97 -11.83 -18.74
N THR A 1037 -35.19 -11.71 -20.05
CA THR A 1037 -36.20 -12.47 -20.79
C THR A 1037 -35.83 -12.60 -22.28
N SER A 1038 -34.86 -13.44 -22.60
CA SER A 1038 -34.89 -14.30 -23.79
C SER A 1038 -33.71 -15.27 -23.75
N GLY A 1039 -34.03 -16.55 -23.93
CA GLY A 1039 -33.03 -17.58 -24.22
C GLY A 1039 -32.62 -17.50 -25.68
N GLU A 1040 -31.37 -17.87 -25.92
CA GLU A 1040 -30.70 -18.07 -27.21
C GLU A 1040 -30.27 -16.79 -27.99
N ASP A 1041 -28.94 -16.67 -28.13
CA ASP A 1041 -28.18 -15.85 -29.08
C ASP A 1041 -28.28 -14.31 -29.04
N ASP A 1042 -27.99 -13.71 -27.88
CA ASP A 1042 -27.75 -12.26 -27.80
C ASP A 1042 -26.26 -11.92 -28.08
N TYR A 1043 -25.97 -11.53 -29.33
CA TYR A 1043 -24.63 -11.15 -29.79
C TYR A 1043 -24.19 -9.81 -29.18
N ALA A 1044 -23.38 -9.89 -28.11
CA ALA A 1044 -22.67 -8.74 -27.57
C ALA A 1044 -21.89 -7.99 -28.69
N LYS A 1045 -21.99 -6.65 -28.69
CA LYS A 1045 -21.36 -5.73 -29.65
C LYS A 1045 -19.87 -6.11 -29.87
N PRO A 1046 -19.42 -6.30 -31.12
CA PRO A 1046 -18.06 -6.74 -31.40
C PRO A 1046 -17.01 -5.68 -31.05
N PHE A 1047 -15.85 -6.11 -30.57
CA PHE A 1047 -14.74 -5.21 -30.26
C PHE A 1047 -13.97 -4.82 -31.53
N ARG A 1048 -13.78 -3.50 -31.70
CA ARG A 1048 -12.79 -2.90 -32.61
C ARG A 1048 -11.86 -2.03 -31.78
N ILE A 1049 -10.57 -2.33 -31.80
CA ILE A 1049 -9.57 -1.66 -30.97
C ILE A 1049 -8.44 -1.15 -31.86
N ASN A 1050 -8.08 0.12 -31.70
CA ASN A 1050 -6.92 0.73 -32.35
C ASN A 1050 -5.94 1.26 -31.30
N MET A 1051 -4.69 0.78 -31.37
CA MET A 1051 -3.60 1.17 -30.47
C MET A 1051 -2.30 1.49 -31.23
N GLU A 1052 -2.36 1.71 -32.54
CA GLU A 1052 -1.18 1.91 -33.39
C GLU A 1052 -0.35 3.14 -32.97
N SER A 1053 -0.99 4.18 -32.45
CA SER A 1053 -0.32 5.42 -32.03
C SER A 1053 0.56 5.28 -30.77
N HIS A 1054 0.47 4.17 -30.03
CA HIS A 1054 1.11 4.00 -28.73
C HIS A 1054 2.45 3.27 -28.83
N THR A 1055 3.40 3.93 -29.49
CA THR A 1055 4.72 3.37 -29.85
C THR A 1055 5.61 3.01 -28.66
N HIS A 1056 5.34 3.53 -27.46
CA HIS A 1056 6.09 3.20 -26.24
C HIS A 1056 5.70 1.84 -25.63
N LEU A 1057 4.58 1.26 -26.04
CA LEU A 1057 4.04 0.04 -25.45
C LEU A 1057 4.85 -1.19 -25.91
N GLN A 1058 5.43 -1.92 -24.96
CA GLN A 1058 6.27 -3.09 -25.23
C GLN A 1058 5.61 -4.41 -24.79
N SER A 1059 4.69 -4.35 -23.82
CA SER A 1059 3.96 -5.52 -23.32
C SER A 1059 2.47 -5.22 -23.22
N LEU A 1060 1.67 -6.07 -23.85
CA LEU A 1060 0.22 -5.95 -23.85
C LEU A 1060 -0.45 -7.28 -23.47
N SER A 1061 -1.41 -7.21 -22.56
CA SER A 1061 -2.29 -8.33 -22.21
C SER A 1061 -3.75 -7.90 -22.37
N LEU A 1062 -4.50 -8.60 -23.22
CA LEU A 1062 -5.92 -8.34 -23.45
C LEU A 1062 -6.77 -9.56 -23.08
N PHE A 1063 -7.79 -9.34 -22.27
CA PHE A 1063 -8.74 -10.36 -21.83
C PHE A 1063 -10.15 -9.96 -22.25
N PHE A 1064 -10.76 -10.73 -23.15
CA PHE A 1064 -12.09 -10.42 -23.69
C PHE A 1064 -13.20 -11.18 -22.94
N PRO A 1065 -14.44 -10.64 -22.84
CA PRO A 1065 -15.52 -11.23 -22.06
C PRO A 1065 -16.23 -12.40 -22.77
N GLY A 1066 -15.73 -12.84 -23.92
CA GLY A 1066 -16.42 -13.72 -24.84
C GLY A 1066 -16.52 -13.05 -26.19
N SER A 1067 -17.29 -11.97 -26.33
CA SER A 1067 -17.70 -11.32 -27.60
C SER A 1067 -16.71 -11.34 -28.78
N PRO A 1068 -17.19 -11.47 -30.04
CA PRO A 1068 -16.32 -11.53 -31.21
C PRO A 1068 -15.46 -10.27 -31.38
N VAL A 1069 -14.15 -10.47 -31.52
CA VAL A 1069 -13.19 -9.42 -31.89
C VAL A 1069 -13.18 -9.31 -33.42
N LEU A 1070 -13.61 -8.16 -33.95
CA LEU A 1070 -13.68 -7.91 -35.40
C LEU A 1070 -12.42 -7.24 -35.95
N GLY A 1071 -11.74 -6.42 -35.15
CA GLY A 1071 -10.52 -5.74 -35.57
C GLY A 1071 -9.66 -5.37 -34.37
N LEU A 1072 -8.37 -5.72 -34.45
CA LEU A 1072 -7.38 -5.42 -33.43
C LEU A 1072 -6.13 -4.87 -34.11
N GLN A 1073 -5.95 -3.55 -34.07
CA GLN A 1073 -4.78 -2.85 -34.57
C GLN A 1073 -3.80 -2.62 -33.41
N LEU A 1074 -2.63 -3.26 -33.49
CA LEU A 1074 -1.66 -3.34 -32.41
C LEU A 1074 -0.42 -2.49 -32.70
N PRO A 1075 0.21 -1.88 -31.67
CA PRO A 1075 1.43 -1.10 -31.86
C PRO A 1075 2.59 -2.00 -32.30
N SER A 1076 3.37 -1.52 -33.28
CA SER A 1076 4.45 -2.27 -33.94
C SER A 1076 5.65 -2.59 -33.04
N ASN A 1077 5.83 -1.86 -31.93
CA ASN A 1077 6.93 -2.03 -30.98
C ASN A 1077 6.68 -3.11 -29.90
N LEU A 1078 5.57 -3.86 -29.99
CA LEU A 1078 5.24 -4.90 -29.02
C LEU A 1078 6.23 -6.07 -29.05
N LYS A 1079 6.86 -6.33 -27.90
CA LYS A 1079 7.73 -7.49 -27.68
C LYS A 1079 6.99 -8.64 -27.01
N LYS A 1080 5.96 -8.33 -26.21
CA LYS A 1080 5.12 -9.32 -25.52
C LYS A 1080 3.65 -9.07 -25.79
N LEU A 1081 2.96 -10.10 -26.26
CA LEU A 1081 1.52 -10.10 -26.45
C LEU A 1081 0.86 -11.29 -25.75
N VAL A 1082 -0.18 -11.01 -24.97
CA VAL A 1082 -1.05 -12.02 -24.36
C VAL A 1082 -2.49 -11.76 -24.78
N LEU A 1083 -3.10 -12.71 -25.47
CA LEU A 1083 -4.51 -12.65 -25.86
C LEU A 1083 -5.28 -13.76 -25.17
N SER A 1084 -6.39 -13.40 -24.52
CA SER A 1084 -7.29 -14.35 -23.88
C SER A 1084 -8.68 -14.27 -24.49
N ARG A 1085 -9.23 -15.44 -24.82
CA ARG A 1085 -10.54 -15.66 -25.45
C ARG A 1085 -10.64 -15.06 -26.87
N VAL A 1086 -9.54 -15.09 -27.62
CA VAL A 1086 -9.51 -14.77 -29.06
C VAL A 1086 -9.38 -16.08 -29.85
N PRO A 1087 -10.27 -16.38 -30.81
CA PRO A 1087 -10.15 -17.56 -31.67
C PRO A 1087 -8.80 -17.57 -32.41
N VAL A 1088 -8.10 -18.71 -32.38
CA VAL A 1088 -6.72 -18.82 -32.89
C VAL A 1088 -6.57 -18.45 -34.37
N HIS A 1089 -7.53 -18.82 -35.22
CA HIS A 1089 -7.52 -18.46 -36.65
C HIS A 1089 -7.61 -16.95 -36.88
N ARG A 1090 -8.34 -16.20 -36.04
CA ARG A 1090 -8.37 -14.73 -36.09
C ARG A 1090 -7.16 -14.09 -35.42
N ALA A 1091 -6.62 -14.74 -34.39
CA ALA A 1091 -5.45 -14.22 -33.71
C ALA A 1091 -4.30 -14.03 -34.70
N VAL A 1092 -4.08 -14.99 -35.62
CA VAL A 1092 -3.07 -14.94 -36.68
C VAL A 1092 -3.15 -13.63 -37.48
N SER A 1093 -4.34 -13.26 -37.97
CA SER A 1093 -4.49 -12.03 -38.78
C SER A 1093 -4.19 -10.74 -38.01
N PHE A 1094 -4.28 -10.73 -36.68
CA PHE A 1094 -3.93 -9.57 -35.85
C PHE A 1094 -2.44 -9.49 -35.50
N ILE A 1095 -1.71 -10.60 -35.55
CA ILE A 1095 -0.31 -10.68 -35.08
C ILE A 1095 0.72 -10.70 -36.20
N VAL A 1096 0.32 -11.01 -37.44
CA VAL A 1096 1.23 -11.07 -38.61
C VAL A 1096 2.03 -9.77 -38.80
N GLY A 1097 1.43 -8.62 -38.50
CA GLY A 1097 2.05 -7.30 -38.66
C GLY A 1097 3.00 -6.85 -37.55
N LEU A 1098 3.41 -7.72 -36.61
CA LEU A 1098 4.25 -7.34 -35.46
C LEU A 1098 5.73 -7.74 -35.62
N PRO A 1099 6.61 -6.83 -36.08
CA PRO A 1099 7.97 -7.18 -36.52
C PRO A 1099 8.96 -7.49 -35.39
N VAL A 1100 8.67 -7.07 -34.15
CA VAL A 1100 9.56 -7.24 -32.99
C VAL A 1100 8.99 -8.12 -31.89
N LEU A 1101 7.95 -8.89 -32.19
CA LEU A 1101 7.29 -9.76 -31.22
C LEU A 1101 8.22 -10.92 -30.82
N GLU A 1102 8.60 -10.97 -29.55
CA GLU A 1102 9.48 -12.00 -28.97
C GLU A 1102 8.69 -13.06 -28.18
N TYR A 1103 7.53 -12.69 -27.61
CA TYR A 1103 6.67 -13.56 -26.82
C TYR A 1103 5.20 -13.45 -27.23
N LEU A 1104 4.59 -14.60 -27.51
CA LEU A 1104 3.17 -14.72 -27.78
C LEU A 1104 2.53 -15.73 -26.83
N GLN A 1105 1.44 -15.32 -26.19
CA GLN A 1105 0.58 -16.21 -25.42
C GLN A 1105 -0.87 -16.13 -25.88
N LEU A 1106 -1.44 -17.28 -26.24
CA LEU A 1106 -2.83 -17.43 -26.61
C LEU A 1106 -3.54 -18.30 -25.57
N MET A 1107 -4.61 -17.77 -24.97
CA MET A 1107 -5.40 -18.47 -23.96
C MET A 1107 -6.86 -18.59 -24.38
N ASN A 1108 -7.44 -19.79 -24.27
CA ASN A 1108 -8.86 -20.00 -24.53
C ASN A 1108 -9.55 -20.65 -23.32
N TYR A 1109 -10.74 -20.18 -22.95
CA TYR A 1109 -11.53 -20.77 -21.84
C TYR A 1109 -12.68 -21.63 -22.39
N HIS A 1110 -13.13 -22.58 -21.58
CA HIS A 1110 -14.15 -23.56 -21.94
C HIS A 1110 -15.42 -22.91 -22.53
N GLY A 1111 -15.85 -23.37 -23.70
CA GLY A 1111 -17.12 -22.99 -24.33
C GLY A 1111 -17.01 -22.07 -25.55
N TRP A 1112 -15.89 -21.34 -25.75
CA TRP A 1112 -15.85 -20.24 -26.73
C TRP A 1112 -15.35 -20.63 -28.14
N ASN A 1113 -14.43 -21.59 -28.26
CA ASN A 1113 -13.84 -21.93 -29.57
C ASN A 1113 -14.48 -23.18 -30.20
N LYS A 1114 -15.04 -23.03 -31.42
CA LYS A 1114 -15.53 -24.13 -32.28
C LYS A 1114 -14.52 -24.55 -33.36
N SER A 1115 -13.41 -23.84 -33.57
CA SER A 1115 -12.45 -24.18 -34.62
C SER A 1115 -11.72 -25.48 -34.26
N LYS A 1116 -11.80 -26.47 -35.17
CA LYS A 1116 -11.12 -27.76 -35.03
C LYS A 1116 -9.63 -27.68 -35.38
N GLU A 1117 -9.25 -26.68 -36.19
CA GLU A 1117 -7.92 -26.59 -36.79
C GLU A 1117 -7.30 -25.21 -36.54
N TRP A 1118 -5.98 -25.16 -36.39
CA TRP A 1118 -5.18 -23.95 -36.36
C TRP A 1118 -4.10 -24.09 -37.42
N CYS A 1119 -4.34 -23.47 -38.58
CA CYS A 1119 -3.42 -23.46 -39.70
C CYS A 1119 -2.73 -22.10 -39.76
N ILE A 1120 -1.41 -22.11 -39.88
CA ILE A 1120 -0.61 -20.91 -40.16
C ILE A 1120 -0.18 -21.03 -41.63
N PRO A 1121 -0.68 -20.14 -42.50
CA PRO A 1121 -0.27 -20.13 -43.90
C PRO A 1121 1.26 -20.02 -44.07
N PRO A 1122 1.87 -20.68 -45.07
CA PRO A 1122 3.32 -20.69 -45.27
C PRO A 1122 3.92 -19.29 -45.48
N ASP A 1123 3.15 -18.36 -46.04
CA ASP A 1123 3.54 -16.97 -46.28
C ASP A 1123 3.62 -16.11 -45.01
N ILE A 1124 3.19 -16.63 -43.86
CA ILE A 1124 3.22 -15.94 -42.58
C ILE A 1124 4.42 -16.38 -41.75
N THR A 1125 5.33 -15.44 -41.50
CA THR A 1125 6.55 -15.66 -40.71
C THR A 1125 6.61 -14.77 -39.47
N PHE A 1126 6.88 -15.38 -38.31
CA PHE A 1126 7.13 -14.69 -37.04
C PHE A 1126 8.64 -14.53 -36.78
N HIS A 1127 9.27 -13.56 -37.45
CA HIS A 1127 10.74 -13.44 -37.53
C HIS A 1127 11.52 -13.39 -36.21
N LYS A 1128 10.95 -12.81 -35.14
CA LYS A 1128 11.64 -12.63 -33.85
C LYS A 1128 11.01 -13.42 -32.69
N LEU A 1129 10.02 -14.26 -32.97
CA LEU A 1129 9.27 -14.95 -31.93
C LEU A 1129 10.13 -16.05 -31.31
N LYS A 1130 10.52 -15.87 -30.05
CA LYS A 1130 11.33 -16.81 -29.28
C LYS A 1130 10.50 -17.72 -28.39
N TRP A 1131 9.32 -17.26 -27.98
CA TRP A 1131 8.50 -17.96 -27.00
C TRP A 1131 7.03 -18.01 -27.41
N LEU A 1132 6.51 -19.22 -27.60
CA LEU A 1132 5.11 -19.47 -27.90
C LEU A 1132 4.45 -20.24 -26.75
N LYS A 1133 3.45 -19.63 -26.12
CA LYS A 1133 2.70 -20.25 -25.02
C LYS A 1133 1.22 -20.39 -25.38
N LEU A 1134 0.75 -21.62 -25.44
CA LEU A 1134 -0.62 -21.96 -25.73
C LEU A 1134 -1.29 -22.49 -24.47
N VAL A 1135 -2.43 -21.92 -24.09
CA VAL A 1135 -3.13 -22.28 -22.86
C VAL A 1135 -4.58 -22.66 -23.15
N ASN A 1136 -4.97 -23.86 -22.74
CA ASN A 1136 -6.34 -24.38 -22.82
C ASN A 1136 -6.93 -24.28 -24.23
N LEU A 1137 -6.12 -24.63 -25.24
CA LEU A 1137 -6.57 -24.74 -26.62
C LEU A 1137 -7.49 -25.94 -26.82
N ARG A 1138 -8.59 -25.73 -27.55
CA ARG A 1138 -9.54 -26.78 -27.96
C ARG A 1138 -9.34 -27.31 -29.38
N THR A 1139 -8.39 -26.73 -30.11
CA THR A 1139 -8.03 -27.15 -31.45
C THR A 1139 -7.51 -28.59 -31.41
N THR A 1140 -7.94 -29.42 -32.36
CA THR A 1140 -7.52 -30.82 -32.47
C THR A 1140 -6.28 -30.99 -33.33
N THR A 1141 -6.16 -30.22 -34.40
CA THR A 1141 -5.05 -30.25 -35.36
C THR A 1141 -4.36 -28.89 -35.41
N TRP A 1142 -3.03 -28.91 -35.39
CA TRP A 1142 -2.20 -27.72 -35.56
C TRP A 1142 -1.31 -27.97 -36.78
N ASP A 1143 -1.43 -27.08 -37.75
CA ASP A 1143 -0.67 -27.10 -39.00
C ASP A 1143 0.15 -25.82 -39.11
N ALA A 1144 1.48 -25.98 -39.14
CA ALA A 1144 2.44 -24.89 -39.24
C ALA A 1144 3.78 -25.42 -39.77
N SER A 1145 4.48 -24.60 -40.54
CA SER A 1145 5.84 -24.89 -41.01
C SER A 1145 6.88 -24.31 -40.03
N GLU A 1146 8.06 -24.92 -40.05
CA GLU A 1146 9.32 -24.41 -39.51
C GLU A 1146 9.63 -22.98 -40.00
N GLU A 1147 9.30 -22.67 -41.25
CA GLU A 1147 9.51 -21.34 -41.85
C GLU A 1147 8.64 -20.26 -41.18
N SER A 1148 7.50 -20.65 -40.58
CA SER A 1148 6.66 -19.73 -39.83
C SER A 1148 7.30 -19.28 -38.51
N PHE A 1149 8.25 -20.05 -37.95
CA PHE A 1149 8.82 -19.84 -36.61
C PHE A 1149 10.36 -19.95 -36.56
N PRO A 1150 11.11 -19.16 -37.35
CA PRO A 1150 12.54 -19.37 -37.58
C PRO A 1150 13.43 -19.12 -36.35
N GLN A 1151 12.94 -18.43 -35.32
CA GLN A 1151 13.68 -18.10 -34.09
C GLN A 1151 13.05 -18.66 -32.81
N LEU A 1152 12.11 -19.61 -32.93
CA LEU A 1152 11.44 -20.17 -31.76
C LEU A 1152 12.42 -20.94 -30.88
N GLU A 1153 12.53 -20.56 -29.61
CA GLU A 1153 13.41 -21.19 -28.63
C GLU A 1153 12.64 -22.07 -27.64
N THR A 1154 11.39 -21.70 -27.30
CA THR A 1154 10.58 -22.45 -26.33
C THR A 1154 9.11 -22.51 -26.73
N LEU A 1155 8.59 -23.73 -26.79
CA LEU A 1155 7.17 -24.03 -26.94
C LEU A 1155 6.58 -24.45 -25.58
N VAL A 1156 5.49 -23.81 -25.16
CA VAL A 1156 4.78 -24.16 -23.92
C VAL A 1156 3.33 -24.49 -24.24
N LEU A 1157 2.94 -25.74 -24.03
CA LEU A 1157 1.55 -26.18 -24.07
C LEU A 1157 1.08 -26.33 -22.63
N ASN A 1158 0.02 -25.60 -22.26
CA ASN A 1158 -0.58 -25.64 -20.92
C ASN A 1158 -2.07 -26.01 -21.02
N ASP A 1159 -2.51 -27.10 -20.40
CA ASP A 1159 -3.88 -27.63 -20.44
C ASP A 1159 -4.57 -27.70 -21.84
N CYS A 1160 -3.81 -27.88 -22.93
CA CYS A 1160 -4.29 -28.09 -24.31
C CYS A 1160 -4.71 -29.55 -24.59
N TYR A 1161 -5.65 -30.09 -23.82
CA TYR A 1161 -6.01 -31.53 -23.79
C TYR A 1161 -6.62 -32.12 -25.08
N LYS A 1162 -7.05 -31.28 -26.04
CA LYS A 1162 -7.61 -31.74 -27.32
C LYS A 1162 -6.61 -31.82 -28.47
N LEU A 1163 -5.46 -31.16 -28.31
CA LEU A 1163 -4.44 -31.13 -29.35
C LEU A 1163 -3.80 -32.51 -29.48
N LYS A 1164 -3.86 -33.09 -30.68
CA LYS A 1164 -3.39 -34.46 -30.90
C LYS A 1164 -1.87 -34.56 -31.00
N GLU A 1165 -1.24 -33.64 -31.71
CA GLU A 1165 0.19 -33.64 -32.02
C GLU A 1165 0.73 -32.22 -32.22
N ILE A 1166 2.04 -32.08 -32.09
CA ILE A 1166 2.84 -30.91 -32.48
C ILE A 1166 3.27 -31.14 -33.93
N PRO A 1167 3.27 -30.10 -34.80
CA PRO A 1167 3.75 -30.25 -36.18
C PRO A 1167 5.16 -30.85 -36.23
N GLY A 1168 5.35 -31.89 -37.05
CA GLY A 1168 6.62 -32.61 -37.15
C GLY A 1168 7.78 -31.72 -37.63
N SER A 1169 7.48 -30.75 -38.50
CA SER A 1169 8.40 -29.70 -38.98
C SER A 1169 9.11 -28.93 -37.85
N PHE A 1170 8.60 -28.95 -36.61
CA PHE A 1170 9.28 -28.30 -35.49
C PHE A 1170 10.62 -28.98 -35.13
N ALA A 1171 10.85 -30.21 -35.59
CA ALA A 1171 12.16 -30.85 -35.54
C ALA A 1171 13.22 -30.05 -36.31
N ASP A 1172 12.82 -29.41 -37.41
CA ASP A 1172 13.71 -28.67 -38.32
C ASP A 1172 13.99 -27.23 -37.86
N ILE A 1173 13.41 -26.78 -36.74
CA ILE A 1173 13.66 -25.43 -36.20
C ILE A 1173 15.00 -25.42 -35.44
N PRO A 1174 16.05 -24.76 -35.95
CA PRO A 1174 17.40 -24.87 -35.38
C PRO A 1174 17.54 -24.22 -34.01
N THR A 1175 16.66 -23.27 -33.68
CA THR A 1175 16.71 -22.53 -32.42
C THR A 1175 15.91 -23.17 -31.28
N LEU A 1176 15.12 -24.21 -31.57
CA LEU A 1176 14.20 -24.80 -30.60
C LEU A 1176 15.00 -25.57 -29.53
N LYS A 1177 14.85 -25.18 -28.27
CA LYS A 1177 15.59 -25.75 -27.13
C LYS A 1177 14.68 -26.49 -26.16
N GLN A 1178 13.43 -26.04 -26.01
CA GLN A 1178 12.55 -26.54 -24.95
C GLN A 1178 11.11 -26.74 -25.43
N VAL A 1179 10.55 -27.90 -25.11
CA VAL A 1179 9.10 -28.20 -25.25
C VAL A 1179 8.54 -28.50 -23.86
N LYS A 1180 7.62 -27.65 -23.39
CA LYS A 1180 7.02 -27.74 -22.05
C LYS A 1180 5.57 -28.16 -22.14
N LEU A 1181 5.27 -29.35 -21.63
CA LEU A 1181 3.92 -29.91 -21.50
C LEU A 1181 3.47 -29.82 -20.03
N ILE A 1182 2.80 -28.73 -19.67
CA ILE A 1182 2.25 -28.42 -18.33
C ILE A 1182 0.73 -28.73 -18.21
N GLY A 1183 0.31 -29.81 -17.55
CA GLY A 1183 -1.11 -30.18 -17.45
C GLY A 1183 -1.39 -31.66 -17.67
N SER A 1184 -2.66 -31.99 -17.90
CA SER A 1184 -3.08 -33.34 -18.33
C SER A 1184 -3.18 -33.42 -19.85
N TRP A 1185 -2.63 -34.47 -20.44
CA TRP A 1185 -2.34 -34.56 -21.89
C TRP A 1185 -2.84 -35.85 -22.50
N ALA A 1186 -3.24 -35.80 -23.77
CA ALA A 1186 -3.37 -36.98 -24.59
C ALA A 1186 -2.00 -37.63 -24.78
N ASP A 1187 -1.92 -38.96 -24.68
CA ASP A 1187 -0.65 -39.67 -24.85
C ASP A 1187 -0.07 -39.49 -26.26
N SER A 1188 -0.92 -39.23 -27.26
CA SER A 1188 -0.50 -38.87 -28.62
C SER A 1188 0.35 -37.58 -28.65
N LEU A 1189 0.03 -36.59 -27.83
CA LEU A 1189 0.75 -35.31 -27.80
C LEU A 1189 2.12 -35.47 -27.13
N LYS A 1190 2.19 -36.28 -26.07
CA LYS A 1190 3.47 -36.65 -25.44
C LYS A 1190 4.34 -37.44 -26.42
N ALA A 1191 3.75 -38.42 -27.12
CA ALA A 1191 4.46 -39.21 -28.12
C ALA A 1191 4.98 -38.33 -29.26
N SER A 1192 4.18 -37.36 -29.73
CA SER A 1192 4.61 -36.39 -30.74
C SER A 1192 5.79 -35.53 -30.28
N ALA A 1193 5.79 -35.04 -29.03
CA ALA A 1193 6.94 -34.31 -28.49
C ALA A 1193 8.20 -35.16 -28.42
N VAL A 1194 8.07 -36.46 -28.06
CA VAL A 1194 9.19 -37.41 -28.03
C VAL A 1194 9.71 -37.67 -29.43
N ARG A 1195 8.84 -37.89 -30.43
CA ARG A 1195 9.24 -38.04 -31.83
C ARG A 1195 10.05 -36.85 -32.35
N ILE A 1196 9.61 -35.63 -32.09
CA ILE A 1196 10.38 -34.41 -32.48
C ILE A 1196 11.81 -34.44 -31.91
N LYS A 1197 11.96 -34.90 -30.66
CA LYS A 1197 13.28 -35.03 -30.04
C LYS A 1197 14.11 -36.16 -30.66
N GLU A 1198 13.48 -37.30 -30.96
CA GLU A 1198 14.12 -38.42 -31.65
C GLU A 1198 14.60 -38.01 -33.06
N ASP A 1199 13.74 -37.36 -33.84
CA ASP A 1199 14.05 -36.87 -35.19
C ASP A 1199 15.26 -35.90 -35.17
N ILE A 1200 15.35 -35.01 -34.17
CA ILE A 1200 16.49 -34.10 -34.02
C ILE A 1200 17.78 -34.86 -33.67
N ILE A 1201 17.70 -35.87 -32.80
CA ILE A 1201 18.85 -36.68 -32.43
C ILE A 1201 19.34 -37.49 -33.65
N GLU A 1202 18.42 -38.03 -34.45
CA GLU A 1202 18.74 -38.77 -35.67
C GLU A 1202 19.35 -37.86 -36.75
N ASN A 1203 18.82 -36.64 -36.91
CA ASN A 1203 19.28 -35.70 -37.95
C ASN A 1203 20.58 -34.96 -37.58
N GLU A 1204 20.77 -34.59 -36.31
CA GLU A 1204 21.89 -33.74 -35.87
C GLU A 1204 22.93 -34.48 -35.01
N GLY A 1205 22.64 -35.70 -34.56
CA GLY A 1205 23.54 -36.49 -33.70
C GLY A 1205 23.71 -35.93 -32.28
N ASN A 1206 22.92 -34.94 -31.87
CA ASN A 1206 23.01 -34.30 -30.55
C ASN A 1206 21.63 -34.04 -29.93
N ASP A 1207 21.49 -34.33 -28.64
CA ASP A 1207 20.28 -34.07 -27.86
C ASP A 1207 20.22 -32.60 -27.41
N ARG A 1208 19.87 -31.71 -28.34
CA ARG A 1208 19.75 -30.27 -28.06
C ARG A 1208 18.41 -29.84 -27.45
N ILE A 1209 17.40 -30.72 -27.41
CA ILE A 1209 16.03 -30.38 -26.96
C ILE A 1209 15.69 -31.02 -25.62
N GLU A 1210 15.22 -30.17 -24.69
CA GLU A 1210 14.67 -30.59 -23.42
C GLU A 1210 13.14 -30.67 -23.46
N ILE A 1211 12.58 -31.87 -23.20
CA ILE A 1211 11.14 -32.07 -23.01
C ILE A 1211 10.82 -32.05 -21.52
N ILE A 1212 10.03 -31.08 -21.09
CA ILE A 1212 9.62 -30.94 -19.70
C ILE A 1212 8.13 -31.24 -19.57
N THR A 1213 7.79 -32.29 -18.83
CA THR A 1213 6.41 -32.63 -18.47
C THR A 1213 6.14 -32.24 -17.01
N LYS A 1214 5.07 -31.46 -16.75
CA LYS A 1214 4.65 -31.06 -15.40
C LYS A 1214 3.15 -31.31 -15.23
N GLY A 1215 2.73 -31.87 -14.10
CA GLY A 1215 1.29 -32.04 -13.78
C GLY A 1215 0.58 -30.70 -13.51
N MET A 1216 -0.77 -30.69 -13.64
CA MET A 1216 -1.68 -29.51 -13.67
C MET A 1216 -1.47 -28.39 -12.61
N TRP A 1217 -0.74 -28.61 -11.52
CA TRP A 1217 -0.77 -27.71 -10.35
C TRP A 1217 0.57 -27.17 -9.91
N ALA A 1218 1.69 -27.65 -10.48
CA ALA A 1218 2.97 -26.97 -10.34
C ALA A 1218 2.99 -25.59 -11.03
N ALA A 1219 2.01 -25.30 -11.89
CA ALA A 1219 1.94 -24.09 -12.71
C ALA A 1219 1.30 -22.88 -12.02
N ARG A 1220 0.48 -23.07 -10.96
CA ARG A 1220 -0.24 -21.96 -10.30
C ARG A 1220 0.63 -21.11 -9.36
N LYS A 1221 1.84 -21.56 -9.01
CA LYS A 1221 2.84 -20.75 -8.28
C LYS A 1221 3.68 -19.82 -9.20
N HIS A 1222 3.32 -19.67 -10.47
CA HIS A 1222 3.93 -18.68 -11.36
C HIS A 1222 2.91 -17.61 -11.76
N PRO A 1223 2.95 -16.42 -11.12
CA PRO A 1223 2.27 -15.23 -11.62
C PRO A 1223 2.61 -14.91 -13.09
#